data_AF-A0AAX2IZS7-F1
#
_entry.id   AF-A0AAX2IZS7-F1
#
_cell.length_a   1.000
_cell.length_b   1.000
_cell.length_c   1.000
_cell.angle_alpha   90.00
_cell.angle_beta   90.00
_cell.angle_gamma   90.00
#
_symmetry.space_group_name_H-M   'P 1'
#
loop_
_entity.id
_entity.type
_entity.pdbx_description
1 polymer ?
#
loop_
_entity_poly.entity_id
_entity_poly.type
_entity_poly.pdbx_seq_one_letter_code
_entity_poly.pdbx_strand_id
1 'polypeptide(L)'
;METTKLKKFAQLARRMLREQVSAKLKFVLIENSAARREGAEAIKKLEEAIERYDKDQVIERVAYTWFNRFCALRFMDVNCYTRIGVVSPSKEQFQPEILAEAKMGHIDEQMVPDMVRKNIFALLEGRSPSRDPQGEAYRLLIVAACNFFHRSMPFLFQRIDDFTELLMPDDLLSSNSILTYTREAMTSDNCKDVEIIGWLYQYYISEKKDEVFEGLKKNKKVTPENIPAATQLFTPHWIVRYLVENSLGRLWLLNRPDSKLVERMDYYIKSEQQETDFLKIDKPEDIKICDPACGSGHMLTYAFDLLYTIYEEEGYEPTEIPEKILTHNLFGIEIDERAGELAAFALTMKARAKQRRFFNKGVKPNICVLENVHFEEGELNDYIDYVGQEIFTPPLLTTLSQFEESDNFGSLIRPEMTEVKGLLESLETKDLGGDWIYKTTHKKILQALQQADYLSPKYHVVIANPPYMGGKGMNGRLTAWAKDNFPNSKSDLFAMFIERGMGLVHRYGYSAMVTMQSWMFLSSYEALRIKLMDLTAIESMAHMANMVMGIAFGTAATVWKVGGYTNTIGSYCYVEYEDLGEENKPKVFPPHNERNQKASPQRWFYRASASDFKKIPGSPIAYWTTKSVLRAFDSFPQINEVCEPKSGLSTTDNNRFLRFWYEVNFNGIPFEITDISETVDANYRWYPFSKGGDYRKWEGNREYVVNWWHNGVEIRDATRDAAGGRVVSPEFYFKRGITWSGISSSKPSMRAIQNLIFGSGGKGLFTDGKDNFYLGFLNSKIALYCLGLLSPTLNYEAGHIGSLPITHSSDAKDKCDMNIPRLTYLSKYDWDSYETSWDFTRQPLLQPEYSQPTLKATYQKLHTHWREMTLEMQRLEEENNCIFIEAYGLQDELRPEVPLNEITLTCNPHYRYGNDKSEEELEALLLADTMRELVSYAVGCMFGRYALDTPALILANQGETIEDYLKRVPEPSFPADEDNVIPILDSNWFSDDITERFRKFLRVAFGEEQYEENLRFIEQGLNVKDKRNYSIRDYFLNEFYSDHVKRYKKRPIYWLFSSPNGSFNALIYMHRYRPDTVSVVLNDYLREYRTKLIAHKKYLEAVSISASTSKNEKTKAFKEIDKTNKILKELEEYERDILYPLAAEQLEIDLDDGVKVNYPKFGAALKKIKGLTDE
;
A
#
# COMPACT_ATOMS: atom_id res chain seq x y z
N MET A 1 -19.88 -14.08 -17.18
CA MET A 1 -20.67 -12.82 -17.08
C MET A 1 -19.84 -11.65 -17.61
N GLU A 2 -20.39 -10.73 -18.43
CA GLU A 2 -19.63 -9.58 -18.99
C GLU A 2 -19.58 -8.40 -18.01
N THR A 3 -18.66 -8.46 -17.03
CA THR A 3 -18.56 -7.53 -15.90
C THR A 3 -18.32 -6.06 -16.30
N THR A 4 -17.55 -5.80 -17.35
CA THR A 4 -17.22 -4.43 -17.81
C THR A 4 -18.46 -3.66 -18.26
N LYS A 5 -19.40 -4.33 -18.95
CA LYS A 5 -20.64 -3.71 -19.42
C LYS A 5 -21.57 -3.38 -18.25
N LEU A 6 -21.70 -4.33 -17.30
CA LEU A 6 -22.46 -4.14 -16.06
C LEU A 6 -21.91 -2.97 -15.24
N LYS A 7 -20.58 -2.85 -15.14
CA LYS A 7 -19.92 -1.75 -14.41
C LYS A 7 -20.26 -0.39 -15.02
N LYS A 8 -20.09 -0.24 -16.33
CA LYS A 8 -20.42 1.01 -17.04
C LYS A 8 -21.89 1.37 -16.87
N PHE A 9 -22.78 0.39 -16.96
CA PHE A 9 -24.21 0.60 -16.75
C PHE A 9 -24.52 1.09 -15.33
N ALA A 10 -24.04 0.43 -14.28
CA ALA A 10 -24.38 0.81 -12.92
C ALA A 10 -23.87 2.21 -12.54
N GLN A 11 -22.67 2.60 -13.01
CA GLN A 11 -22.13 3.96 -12.84
C GLN A 11 -22.94 5.00 -13.61
N LEU A 12 -23.37 4.69 -14.84
CA LEU A 12 -24.26 5.54 -15.62
C LEU A 12 -25.63 5.69 -14.92
N ALA A 13 -26.20 4.57 -14.48
CA ALA A 13 -27.49 4.50 -13.80
C ALA A 13 -27.51 5.35 -12.55
N ARG A 14 -26.45 5.30 -11.72
CA ARG A 14 -26.32 6.16 -10.54
C ARG A 14 -26.40 7.64 -10.89
N ARG A 15 -25.58 8.09 -11.85
CA ARG A 15 -25.54 9.50 -12.26
C ARG A 15 -26.89 9.96 -12.82
N MET A 16 -27.47 9.18 -13.75
CA MET A 16 -28.77 9.50 -14.36
C MET A 16 -29.90 9.55 -13.33
N LEU A 17 -30.01 8.55 -12.45
CA LEU A 17 -31.09 8.48 -11.47
C LEU A 17 -30.97 9.60 -10.44
N ARG A 18 -29.77 9.91 -9.94
CA ARG A 18 -29.58 11.05 -9.02
C ARG A 18 -29.96 12.38 -9.68
N GLU A 19 -29.58 12.59 -10.94
CA GLU A 19 -29.93 13.80 -11.69
C GLU A 19 -31.45 13.94 -11.86
N GLN A 20 -32.11 12.87 -12.28
CA GLN A 20 -33.57 12.83 -12.49
C GLN A 20 -34.35 13.01 -11.17
N VAL A 21 -33.94 12.32 -10.10
CA VAL A 21 -34.52 12.45 -8.76
C VAL A 21 -34.31 13.87 -8.23
N SER A 22 -33.12 14.46 -8.42
CA SER A 22 -32.84 15.84 -8.02
C SER A 22 -33.72 16.85 -8.76
N ALA A 23 -33.92 16.66 -10.07
CA ALA A 23 -34.81 17.50 -10.88
C ALA A 23 -36.27 17.38 -10.39
N LYS A 24 -36.74 16.16 -10.13
CA LYS A 24 -38.07 15.90 -9.57
C LYS A 24 -38.25 16.53 -8.20
N LEU A 25 -37.29 16.37 -7.31
CA LEU A 25 -37.33 16.93 -5.97
C LEU A 25 -37.52 18.44 -5.99
N LYS A 26 -36.82 19.14 -6.89
CA LYS A 26 -37.01 20.59 -7.09
C LYS A 26 -38.43 20.94 -7.53
N PHE A 27 -39.03 20.17 -8.44
CA PHE A 27 -40.38 20.44 -8.95
C PHE A 27 -41.47 20.15 -7.92
N VAL A 28 -41.34 19.04 -7.19
CA VAL A 28 -42.31 18.56 -6.21
C VAL A 28 -42.40 19.50 -5.00
N LEU A 29 -41.29 20.10 -4.57
CA LEU A 29 -41.23 20.98 -3.40
C LEU A 29 -41.71 22.43 -3.64
N ILE A 30 -42.03 22.84 -4.87
CA ILE A 30 -42.57 24.19 -5.16
C ILE A 30 -43.88 24.42 -4.40
N GLU A 31 -44.08 25.60 -3.79
CA GLU A 31 -45.25 25.92 -2.93
C GLU A 31 -46.61 25.62 -3.57
N ASN A 32 -46.74 25.77 -4.90
CA ASN A 32 -47.99 25.55 -5.65
C ASN A 32 -47.95 24.32 -6.57
N SER A 33 -47.08 23.34 -6.31
CA SER A 33 -46.97 22.12 -7.14
C SER A 33 -48.27 21.30 -7.14
N ALA A 34 -48.54 20.55 -8.21
CA ALA A 34 -49.66 19.60 -8.25
C ALA A 34 -49.48 18.52 -7.17
N ALA A 35 -48.24 18.08 -6.92
CA ALA A 35 -47.92 17.09 -5.89
C ALA A 35 -48.31 17.55 -4.47
N ARG A 36 -48.14 18.84 -4.12
CA ARG A 36 -48.62 19.39 -2.83
C ARG A 36 -50.13 19.39 -2.70
N ARG A 37 -50.87 19.52 -3.80
CA ARG A 37 -52.34 19.53 -3.81
C ARG A 37 -52.94 18.13 -3.81
N GLU A 38 -52.31 17.20 -4.53
CA GLU A 38 -52.81 15.85 -4.78
C GLU A 38 -52.25 14.80 -3.81
N GLY A 39 -51.11 15.07 -3.15
CA GLY A 39 -50.39 14.12 -2.30
C GLY A 39 -49.74 14.77 -1.06
N ALA A 40 -50.50 15.58 -0.32
CA ALA A 40 -50.00 16.36 0.83
C ALA A 40 -49.27 15.52 1.90
N GLU A 41 -49.74 14.30 2.19
CA GLU A 41 -49.10 13.41 3.18
C GLU A 41 -47.72 12.91 2.72
N ALA A 42 -47.59 12.56 1.43
CA ALA A 42 -46.31 12.13 0.86
C ALA A 42 -45.28 13.28 0.86
N ILE A 43 -45.72 14.52 0.61
CA ILE A 43 -44.84 15.69 0.73
C ILE A 43 -44.37 15.90 2.16
N LYS A 44 -45.26 15.75 3.15
CA LYS A 44 -44.88 15.88 4.57
C LYS A 44 -43.80 14.87 4.95
N LYS A 45 -43.96 13.61 4.56
CA LYS A 45 -42.94 12.56 4.79
C LYS A 45 -41.61 12.86 4.08
N LEU A 46 -41.66 13.46 2.88
CA LEU A 46 -40.47 13.90 2.15
C LEU A 46 -39.73 15.01 2.89
N GLU A 47 -40.45 16.00 3.40
CA GLU A 47 -39.88 17.12 4.16
C GLU A 47 -39.25 16.62 5.48
N GLU A 48 -39.93 15.72 6.21
CA GLU A 48 -39.40 15.06 7.41
C GLU A 48 -38.12 14.25 7.09
N ALA A 49 -38.08 13.55 5.95
CA ALA A 49 -36.89 12.80 5.53
C ALA A 49 -35.70 13.72 5.18
N ILE A 50 -35.95 14.87 4.56
CA ILE A 50 -34.92 15.88 4.24
C ILE A 50 -34.38 16.52 5.53
N GLU A 51 -35.25 16.77 6.50
CA GLU A 51 -34.84 17.31 7.81
C GLU A 51 -33.96 16.31 8.57
N ARG A 52 -34.28 15.02 8.48
CA ARG A 52 -33.54 13.95 9.17
C ARG A 52 -32.20 13.57 8.51
N TYR A 53 -32.16 13.48 7.18
CA TYR A 53 -31.01 12.91 6.45
C TYR A 53 -30.32 13.89 5.51
N ASP A 54 -30.71 15.16 5.44
CA ASP A 54 -30.30 16.10 4.40
C ASP A 54 -30.81 15.75 2.99
N LYS A 55 -30.75 16.73 2.10
CA LYS A 55 -31.30 16.64 0.75
C LYS A 55 -30.54 15.66 -0.16
N ASP A 56 -29.21 15.60 -0.05
CA ASP A 56 -28.40 14.77 -0.95
C ASP A 56 -28.52 13.28 -0.60
N GLN A 57 -28.59 12.95 0.69
CA GLN A 57 -28.83 11.56 1.12
C GLN A 57 -30.21 11.08 0.70
N VAL A 58 -31.26 11.92 0.79
CA VAL A 58 -32.59 11.58 0.28
C VAL A 58 -32.55 11.32 -1.23
N ILE A 59 -31.82 12.15 -2.01
CA ILE A 59 -31.64 11.93 -3.46
C ILE A 59 -30.95 10.58 -3.72
N GLU A 60 -29.83 10.31 -3.05
CA GLU A 60 -29.09 9.05 -3.21
C GLU A 60 -29.95 7.84 -2.82
N ARG A 61 -30.67 7.91 -1.69
CA ARG A 61 -31.55 6.84 -1.20
C ARG A 61 -32.63 6.52 -2.23
N VAL A 62 -33.36 7.54 -2.70
CA VAL A 62 -34.46 7.36 -3.66
C VAL A 62 -33.95 6.88 -5.03
N ALA A 63 -32.85 7.45 -5.52
CA ALA A 63 -32.22 7.02 -6.77
C ALA A 63 -31.83 5.54 -6.70
N TYR A 64 -31.31 5.12 -5.55
CA TYR A 64 -30.93 3.74 -5.30
C TYR A 64 -32.15 2.81 -5.18
N THR A 65 -33.20 3.20 -4.45
CA THR A 65 -34.44 2.43 -4.35
C THR A 65 -35.00 2.09 -5.73
N TRP A 66 -35.04 3.06 -6.64
CA TRP A 66 -35.50 2.83 -8.01
C TRP A 66 -34.54 1.96 -8.83
N PHE A 67 -33.23 2.15 -8.68
CA PHE A 67 -32.24 1.27 -9.31
C PHE A 67 -32.46 -0.20 -8.93
N ASN A 68 -32.59 -0.50 -7.63
CA ASN A 68 -32.81 -1.84 -7.14
C ASN A 68 -34.14 -2.44 -7.63
N ARG A 69 -35.24 -1.67 -7.57
CA ARG A 69 -36.55 -2.12 -8.05
C ARG A 69 -36.53 -2.43 -9.54
N PHE A 70 -35.90 -1.60 -10.36
CA PHE A 70 -35.79 -1.84 -11.81
C PHE A 70 -34.93 -3.08 -12.12
N CYS A 71 -33.80 -3.25 -11.44
CA CYS A 71 -32.96 -4.43 -11.61
C CYS A 71 -33.68 -5.71 -11.15
N ALA A 72 -34.40 -5.67 -10.03
CA ALA A 72 -35.17 -6.79 -9.52
C ALA A 72 -36.32 -7.19 -10.47
N LEU A 73 -37.13 -6.22 -10.92
CA LEU A 73 -38.20 -6.47 -11.88
C LEU A 73 -37.65 -7.04 -13.19
N ARG A 74 -36.54 -6.50 -13.70
CA ARG A 74 -35.87 -7.03 -14.89
C ARG A 74 -35.37 -8.47 -14.68
N PHE A 75 -34.75 -8.76 -13.54
CA PHE A 75 -34.30 -10.12 -13.21
C PHE A 75 -35.49 -11.10 -13.18
N MET A 76 -36.60 -10.69 -12.59
CA MET A 76 -37.83 -11.48 -12.51
C MET A 76 -38.46 -11.72 -13.88
N ASP A 77 -38.51 -10.71 -14.74
CA ASP A 77 -39.02 -10.85 -16.11
C ASP A 77 -38.20 -11.86 -16.92
N VAL A 78 -36.87 -11.73 -16.88
CA VAL A 78 -35.95 -12.59 -17.65
C VAL A 78 -36.04 -14.05 -17.22
N ASN A 79 -36.29 -14.30 -15.93
CA ASN A 79 -36.48 -15.62 -15.36
C ASN A 79 -37.95 -16.10 -15.37
N CYS A 80 -38.85 -15.36 -16.02
CA CYS A 80 -40.29 -15.66 -16.11
C CYS A 80 -40.97 -15.85 -14.74
N TYR A 81 -40.56 -15.05 -13.75
CA TYR A 81 -41.20 -14.99 -12.44
C TYR A 81 -42.39 -14.03 -12.42
N THR A 82 -42.43 -13.09 -13.37
CA THR A 82 -43.62 -12.32 -13.76
C THR A 82 -44.36 -13.06 -14.89
N ARG A 83 -45.69 -12.95 -14.92
CA ARG A 83 -46.50 -13.55 -16.02
C ARG A 83 -46.43 -12.72 -17.30
N ILE A 84 -46.45 -11.40 -17.11
CA ILE A 84 -46.35 -10.37 -18.14
C ILE A 84 -45.10 -9.57 -17.78
N GLY A 85 -44.19 -9.36 -18.73
CA GLY A 85 -42.96 -8.60 -18.54
C GLY A 85 -43.24 -7.16 -18.11
N VAL A 86 -42.82 -6.81 -16.88
CA VAL A 86 -43.08 -5.49 -16.31
C VAL A 86 -42.13 -4.45 -16.92
N VAL A 87 -40.84 -4.77 -16.98
CA VAL A 87 -39.78 -3.93 -17.58
C VAL A 87 -39.45 -4.38 -18.99
N SER A 88 -39.65 -5.67 -19.27
CA SER A 88 -39.19 -6.35 -20.48
C SER A 88 -40.28 -6.38 -21.56
N PRO A 89 -39.93 -6.20 -22.84
CA PRO A 89 -40.87 -6.38 -23.94
C PRO A 89 -41.15 -7.88 -24.21
N SER A 90 -42.28 -8.18 -24.85
CA SER A 90 -42.54 -9.50 -25.44
C SER A 90 -41.70 -9.72 -26.69
N LYS A 91 -41.62 -10.97 -27.16
CA LYS A 91 -40.90 -11.31 -28.40
C LYS A 91 -41.48 -10.48 -29.56
N GLU A 92 -40.60 -9.79 -30.31
CA GLU A 92 -40.93 -8.94 -31.47
C GLU A 92 -41.53 -7.56 -31.16
N GLN A 93 -41.64 -7.16 -29.88
CA GLN A 93 -42.06 -5.81 -29.50
C GLN A 93 -40.90 -4.98 -28.92
N PHE A 94 -41.03 -3.65 -28.98
CA PHE A 94 -40.07 -2.71 -28.39
C PHE A 94 -40.57 -2.09 -27.08
N GLN A 95 -41.88 -2.09 -26.84
CA GLN A 95 -42.49 -1.55 -25.62
C GLN A 95 -42.56 -2.63 -24.53
N PRO A 96 -42.47 -2.26 -23.24
CA PRO A 96 -42.68 -3.19 -22.13
C PRO A 96 -44.00 -3.94 -22.28
N GLU A 97 -43.97 -5.27 -22.08
CA GLU A 97 -45.11 -6.14 -22.37
C GLU A 97 -46.36 -5.71 -21.59
N ILE A 98 -46.20 -5.32 -20.32
CA ILE A 98 -47.27 -4.81 -19.47
C ILE A 98 -48.01 -3.59 -20.06
N LEU A 99 -47.30 -2.71 -20.77
CA LEU A 99 -47.89 -1.54 -21.42
C LEU A 99 -48.58 -1.93 -22.72
N ALA A 100 -47.99 -2.85 -23.49
CA ALA A 100 -48.57 -3.35 -24.72
C ALA A 100 -49.90 -4.07 -24.47
N GLU A 101 -49.96 -4.93 -23.46
CA GLU A 101 -51.19 -5.61 -23.01
C GLU A 101 -52.25 -4.60 -22.54
N ALA A 102 -51.85 -3.60 -21.74
CA ALA A 102 -52.78 -2.57 -21.27
C ALA A 102 -53.43 -1.80 -22.43
N LYS A 103 -52.67 -1.53 -23.51
CA LYS A 103 -53.20 -0.90 -24.74
C LYS A 103 -54.17 -1.79 -25.52
N MET A 104 -54.03 -3.11 -25.41
CA MET A 104 -54.96 -4.07 -25.99
C MET A 104 -56.23 -4.25 -25.13
N GLY A 105 -56.32 -3.56 -24.00
CA GLY A 105 -57.47 -3.66 -23.08
C GLY A 105 -57.29 -4.72 -21.98
N HIS A 106 -56.08 -5.30 -21.84
CA HIS A 106 -55.80 -6.36 -20.89
C HIS A 106 -54.88 -5.86 -19.76
N ILE A 107 -55.39 -5.86 -18.54
CA ILE A 107 -54.62 -5.54 -17.33
C ILE A 107 -54.89 -6.64 -16.29
N ASP A 108 -53.84 -7.14 -15.65
CA ASP A 108 -53.97 -8.14 -14.57
C ASP A 108 -54.73 -7.55 -13.36
N GLU A 109 -55.96 -8.04 -13.16
CA GLU A 109 -56.85 -7.58 -12.09
C GLU A 109 -56.34 -7.89 -10.68
N GLN A 110 -55.45 -8.88 -10.52
CA GLN A 110 -54.85 -9.21 -9.23
C GLN A 110 -53.71 -8.26 -8.87
N MET A 111 -53.02 -7.72 -9.88
CA MET A 111 -51.87 -6.84 -9.71
C MET A 111 -52.27 -5.36 -9.64
N VAL A 112 -53.18 -4.92 -10.51
CA VAL A 112 -53.52 -3.50 -10.65
C VAL A 112 -54.91 -3.23 -10.05
N PRO A 113 -55.03 -2.39 -8.99
CA PRO A 113 -56.31 -2.07 -8.38
C PRO A 113 -57.30 -1.41 -9.34
N ASP A 114 -58.60 -1.66 -9.15
CA ASP A 114 -59.69 -1.19 -10.03
C ASP A 114 -59.64 0.31 -10.33
N MET A 115 -59.38 1.14 -9.32
CA MET A 115 -59.29 2.59 -9.48
C MET A 115 -58.11 2.98 -10.38
N VAL A 116 -56.97 2.32 -10.20
CA VAL A 116 -55.76 2.53 -11.01
C VAL A 116 -56.00 2.06 -12.44
N ARG A 117 -56.69 0.93 -12.65
CA ARG A 117 -57.07 0.45 -13.99
C ARG A 117 -57.93 1.48 -14.73
N LYS A 118 -58.93 2.07 -14.07
CA LYS A 118 -59.78 3.12 -14.65
C LYS A 118 -58.96 4.34 -15.07
N ASN A 119 -58.00 4.78 -14.24
CA ASN A 119 -57.12 5.90 -14.56
C ASN A 119 -56.20 5.59 -15.74
N ILE A 120 -55.62 4.38 -15.79
CA ILE A 120 -54.78 3.92 -16.91
C ILE A 120 -55.58 3.93 -18.22
N PHE A 121 -56.80 3.37 -18.24
CA PHE A 121 -57.64 3.40 -19.44
C PHE A 121 -58.06 4.83 -19.82
N ALA A 122 -58.36 5.69 -18.85
CA ALA A 122 -58.69 7.08 -19.14
C ALA A 122 -57.51 7.84 -19.78
N LEU A 123 -56.26 7.57 -19.36
CA LEU A 123 -55.06 8.10 -19.99
C LEU A 123 -54.86 7.54 -21.40
N LEU A 124 -54.89 6.22 -21.57
CA LEU A 124 -54.62 5.55 -22.85
C LEU A 124 -55.67 5.84 -23.93
N GLU A 125 -56.93 6.06 -23.54
CA GLU A 125 -58.03 6.41 -24.45
C GLU A 125 -58.19 7.93 -24.66
N GLY A 126 -57.38 8.77 -24.01
CA GLY A 126 -57.45 10.23 -24.13
C GLY A 126 -58.65 10.88 -23.42
N ARG A 127 -59.27 10.19 -22.45
CA ARG A 127 -60.34 10.72 -21.60
C ARG A 127 -59.82 11.61 -20.47
N SER A 128 -58.54 11.49 -20.10
CA SER A 128 -57.84 12.36 -19.15
C SER A 128 -56.78 13.22 -19.85
N PRO A 129 -56.69 14.52 -19.53
CA PRO A 129 -55.70 15.42 -20.14
C PRO A 129 -54.29 15.09 -19.63
N SER A 130 -53.39 14.71 -20.54
CA SER A 130 -51.97 14.44 -20.24
C SER A 130 -51.08 14.85 -21.43
N ARG A 131 -49.85 15.29 -21.13
CA ARG A 131 -48.82 15.58 -22.15
C ARG A 131 -48.03 14.34 -22.56
N ASP A 132 -48.06 13.28 -21.75
CA ASP A 132 -47.46 11.97 -22.04
C ASP A 132 -48.35 10.84 -21.47
N PRO A 133 -49.50 10.55 -22.11
CA PRO A 133 -50.46 9.60 -21.55
C PRO A 133 -49.92 8.16 -21.44
N GLN A 134 -49.00 7.78 -22.33
CA GLN A 134 -48.39 6.44 -22.30
C GLN A 134 -47.35 6.33 -21.18
N GLY A 135 -46.49 7.34 -21.00
CA GLY A 135 -45.53 7.38 -19.90
C GLY A 135 -46.22 7.39 -18.54
N GLU A 136 -47.25 8.22 -18.37
CA GLU A 136 -48.05 8.26 -17.13
C GLU A 136 -48.75 6.92 -16.85
N ALA A 137 -49.37 6.30 -17.86
CA ALA A 137 -49.98 4.98 -17.72
C ALA A 137 -48.95 3.91 -17.32
N TYR A 138 -47.75 3.93 -17.91
CA TYR A 138 -46.70 2.98 -17.60
C TYR A 138 -46.11 3.15 -16.20
N ARG A 139 -45.98 4.39 -15.72
CA ARG A 139 -45.60 4.69 -14.32
C ARG A 139 -46.58 4.06 -13.33
N LEU A 140 -47.89 4.23 -13.56
CA LEU A 140 -48.94 3.61 -12.73
C LEU A 140 -48.86 2.07 -12.74
N LEU A 141 -48.52 1.47 -13.88
CA LEU A 141 -48.33 0.02 -14.01
C LEU A 141 -47.12 -0.49 -13.20
N ILE A 142 -45.98 0.22 -13.25
CA ILE A 142 -44.79 -0.12 -12.44
C ILE A 142 -45.09 0.00 -10.95
N VAL A 143 -45.75 1.09 -10.55
CA VAL A 143 -46.18 1.34 -9.17
C VAL A 143 -47.10 0.21 -8.68
N ALA A 144 -48.09 -0.18 -9.49
CA ALA A 144 -48.97 -1.30 -9.18
C ALA A 144 -48.20 -2.63 -9.05
N ALA A 145 -47.24 -2.90 -9.94
CA ALA A 145 -46.38 -4.09 -9.86
C ALA A 145 -45.54 -4.11 -8.57
N CYS A 146 -44.93 -2.98 -8.18
CA CYS A 146 -44.19 -2.86 -6.93
C CYS A 146 -45.11 -3.12 -5.72
N ASN A 147 -46.29 -2.51 -5.68
CA ASN A 147 -47.28 -2.72 -4.62
C ASN A 147 -47.77 -4.17 -4.53
N PHE A 148 -47.89 -4.86 -5.67
CA PHE A 148 -48.22 -6.27 -5.69
C PHE A 148 -47.10 -7.11 -5.07
N PHE A 149 -45.85 -6.89 -5.47
CA PHE A 149 -44.69 -7.64 -4.97
C PHE A 149 -44.31 -7.30 -3.52
N HIS A 150 -44.71 -6.14 -2.99
CA HIS A 150 -44.57 -5.80 -1.57
C HIS A 150 -45.15 -6.88 -0.65
N ARG A 151 -46.22 -7.57 -1.05
CA ARG A 151 -46.84 -8.62 -0.23
C ARG A 151 -45.88 -9.77 0.07
N SER A 152 -45.07 -10.16 -0.91
CA SER A 152 -44.12 -11.28 -0.80
C SER A 152 -42.70 -10.81 -0.48
N MET A 153 -42.32 -9.60 -0.88
CA MET A 153 -40.98 -9.02 -0.70
C MET A 153 -41.07 -7.59 -0.14
N PRO A 154 -41.62 -7.41 1.08
CA PRO A 154 -41.83 -6.08 1.67
C PRO A 154 -40.54 -5.34 1.99
N PHE A 155 -39.41 -6.06 2.06
CA PHE A 155 -38.08 -5.50 2.28
C PHE A 155 -37.60 -4.65 1.08
N LEU A 156 -37.92 -5.03 -0.16
CA LEU A 156 -37.43 -4.33 -1.37
C LEU A 156 -38.50 -3.43 -2.00
N PHE A 157 -39.73 -3.93 -2.08
CA PHE A 157 -40.86 -3.19 -2.62
C PHE A 157 -41.67 -2.62 -1.46
N GLN A 158 -41.53 -1.33 -1.16
CA GLN A 158 -42.31 -0.65 -0.12
C GLN A 158 -43.70 -0.28 -0.67
N ARG A 159 -44.73 -0.20 0.19
CA ARG A 159 -46.06 0.26 -0.24
C ARG A 159 -46.00 1.73 -0.64
N ILE A 160 -46.61 2.02 -1.78
CA ILE A 160 -46.62 3.34 -2.39
C ILE A 160 -47.76 4.17 -1.81
N ASP A 161 -47.52 4.62 -0.56
CA ASP A 161 -48.09 5.83 0.08
C ASP A 161 -46.91 6.73 0.55
N ASP A 162 -45.81 6.67 -0.20
CA ASP A 162 -44.47 7.13 0.17
C ASP A 162 -43.91 8.09 -0.89
N PHE A 163 -43.09 9.05 -0.46
CA PHE A 163 -42.55 10.11 -1.33
C PHE A 163 -41.62 9.58 -2.43
N THR A 164 -41.15 8.34 -2.34
CA THR A 164 -40.32 7.69 -3.35
C THR A 164 -41.00 7.64 -4.73
N GLU A 165 -42.33 7.54 -4.82
CA GLU A 165 -43.08 7.59 -6.08
C GLU A 165 -43.05 8.98 -6.74
N LEU A 166 -43.22 10.04 -5.93
CA LEU A 166 -43.19 11.43 -6.41
C LEU A 166 -41.87 11.75 -7.11
N LEU A 167 -40.81 11.05 -6.71
CA LEU A 167 -39.45 11.23 -7.19
C LEU A 167 -39.02 10.19 -8.24
N MET A 168 -39.91 9.30 -8.68
CA MET A 168 -39.62 8.37 -9.78
C MET A 168 -39.28 9.13 -11.08
N PRO A 169 -38.32 8.65 -11.90
CA PRO A 169 -38.01 9.23 -13.21
C PRO A 169 -39.21 9.34 -14.17
N ASP A 170 -39.30 10.44 -14.92
CA ASP A 170 -40.36 10.63 -15.92
C ASP A 170 -40.15 9.78 -17.17
N ASP A 171 -38.95 9.84 -17.74
CA ASP A 171 -38.64 9.13 -18.98
C ASP A 171 -38.25 7.67 -18.72
N LEU A 172 -39.23 6.79 -18.85
CA LEU A 172 -39.08 5.32 -18.71
C LEU A 172 -39.23 4.55 -20.02
N LEU A 173 -39.60 5.23 -21.12
CA LEU A 173 -39.95 4.61 -22.39
C LEU A 173 -39.00 4.97 -23.54
N SER A 174 -38.24 6.06 -23.46
CA SER A 174 -37.34 6.45 -24.55
C SER A 174 -36.16 5.48 -24.72
N SER A 175 -35.48 5.58 -25.85
CA SER A 175 -34.23 4.84 -26.12
C SER A 175 -33.10 5.19 -25.15
N ASN A 176 -33.16 6.35 -24.49
CA ASN A 176 -32.17 6.81 -23.52
C ASN A 176 -32.66 6.71 -22.07
N SER A 177 -33.79 6.03 -21.85
CA SER A 177 -34.35 5.81 -20.51
C SER A 177 -33.51 4.81 -19.70
N ILE A 178 -33.59 4.94 -18.38
CA ILE A 178 -32.89 4.02 -17.46
C ILE A 178 -33.30 2.55 -17.67
N LEU A 179 -34.56 2.29 -18.02
CA LEU A 179 -35.05 0.93 -18.27
C LEU A 179 -34.50 0.34 -19.56
N THR A 180 -34.25 1.14 -20.60
CA THR A 180 -33.56 0.68 -21.82
C THR A 180 -32.15 0.22 -21.47
N TYR A 181 -31.38 1.03 -20.76
CA TYR A 181 -30.04 0.64 -20.33
C TYR A 181 -30.04 -0.56 -19.37
N THR A 182 -31.06 -0.68 -18.51
CA THR A 182 -31.24 -1.85 -17.64
C THR A 182 -31.41 -3.14 -18.46
N ARG A 183 -32.25 -3.11 -19.51
CA ARG A 183 -32.45 -4.26 -20.41
C ARG A 183 -31.19 -4.63 -21.19
N GLU A 184 -30.43 -3.64 -21.67
CA GLU A 184 -29.20 -3.84 -22.44
C GLU A 184 -28.05 -4.43 -21.61
N ALA A 185 -27.99 -4.09 -20.32
CA ALA A 185 -26.97 -4.57 -19.38
C ALA A 185 -27.34 -5.94 -18.79
N MET A 186 -28.59 -6.11 -18.36
CA MET A 186 -29.13 -7.34 -17.77
C MET A 186 -29.72 -8.25 -18.87
N THR A 187 -28.82 -8.85 -19.65
CA THR A 187 -29.15 -9.84 -20.68
C THR A 187 -29.60 -11.16 -20.06
N SER A 188 -30.23 -12.03 -20.86
CA SER A 188 -30.70 -13.34 -20.38
C SER A 188 -29.58 -14.21 -19.82
N ASP A 189 -28.38 -14.15 -20.39
CA ASP A 189 -27.23 -14.89 -19.88
C ASP A 189 -26.72 -14.35 -18.55
N ASN A 190 -26.71 -13.02 -18.40
CA ASN A 190 -26.27 -12.33 -17.21
C ASN A 190 -27.24 -12.56 -16.02
N CYS A 191 -28.53 -12.76 -16.26
CA CYS A 191 -29.54 -13.00 -15.23
C CYS A 191 -29.75 -14.49 -14.87
N LYS A 192 -28.90 -15.41 -15.32
CA LYS A 192 -28.97 -16.83 -14.93
C LYS A 192 -28.67 -17.04 -13.45
N ASP A 193 -27.77 -16.24 -12.90
CA ASP A 193 -27.44 -16.23 -11.47
C ASP A 193 -27.90 -14.92 -10.85
N VAL A 194 -28.49 -15.01 -9.65
CA VAL A 194 -28.95 -13.84 -8.90
C VAL A 194 -27.79 -12.99 -8.36
N GLU A 195 -26.57 -13.56 -8.31
CA GLU A 195 -25.36 -12.83 -7.91
C GLU A 195 -25.12 -11.55 -8.74
N ILE A 196 -25.65 -11.46 -9.97
CA ILE A 196 -25.59 -10.24 -10.80
C ILE A 196 -26.08 -8.99 -10.05
N ILE A 197 -27.08 -9.14 -9.19
CA ILE A 197 -27.65 -8.03 -8.41
C ILE A 197 -26.61 -7.48 -7.43
N GLY A 198 -25.81 -8.36 -6.82
CA GLY A 198 -24.68 -7.97 -5.98
C GLY A 198 -23.60 -7.22 -6.75
N TRP A 199 -23.28 -7.65 -7.98
CA TRP A 199 -22.34 -6.95 -8.85
C TRP A 199 -22.82 -5.56 -9.26
N LEU A 200 -24.11 -5.43 -9.60
CA LEU A 200 -24.73 -4.15 -9.95
C LEU A 200 -24.65 -3.16 -8.78
N TYR A 201 -24.92 -3.61 -7.55
CA TYR A 201 -24.77 -2.80 -6.36
C TYR A 201 -23.33 -2.29 -6.16
N GLN A 202 -22.35 -3.19 -6.28
CA GLN A 202 -20.94 -2.82 -6.13
C GLN A 202 -20.54 -1.75 -7.14
N TYR A 203 -20.91 -1.95 -8.41
CA TYR A 203 -20.57 -0.99 -9.44
C TYR A 203 -21.31 0.33 -9.29
N TYR A 204 -22.55 0.30 -8.79
CA TYR A 204 -23.32 1.51 -8.49
C TYR A 204 -22.57 2.39 -7.49
N ILE A 205 -22.11 1.83 -6.36
CA ILE A 205 -21.47 2.63 -5.29
C ILE A 205 -19.97 2.89 -5.51
N SER A 206 -19.37 2.33 -6.57
CA SER A 206 -17.93 2.45 -6.86
C SER A 206 -17.43 3.90 -6.94
N GLU A 207 -18.18 4.81 -7.57
CA GLU A 207 -17.81 6.23 -7.63
C GLU A 207 -17.85 6.90 -6.25
N LYS A 208 -18.78 6.50 -5.37
CA LYS A 208 -18.83 7.00 -3.97
C LYS A 208 -17.66 6.48 -3.16
N LYS A 209 -17.27 5.23 -3.37
CA LYS A 209 -16.06 4.66 -2.77
C LYS A 209 -14.84 5.48 -3.16
N ASP A 210 -14.66 5.78 -4.44
CA ASP A 210 -13.52 6.58 -4.91
C ASP A 210 -13.48 7.97 -4.24
N GLU A 211 -14.63 8.65 -4.10
CA GLU A 211 -14.78 9.93 -3.39
C GLU A 211 -14.31 9.84 -1.93
N VAL A 212 -14.71 8.79 -1.19
CA VAL A 212 -14.32 8.57 0.21
C VAL A 212 -12.81 8.31 0.32
N PHE A 213 -12.24 7.51 -0.58
CA PHE A 213 -10.80 7.23 -0.62
C PHE A 213 -9.96 8.46 -0.97
N GLU A 214 -10.46 9.36 -1.82
CA GLU A 214 -9.83 10.67 -2.04
C GLU A 214 -9.88 11.57 -0.80
N GLY A 215 -10.96 11.51 -0.02
CA GLY A 215 -11.07 12.17 1.28
C GLY A 215 -10.01 11.68 2.28
N LEU A 216 -9.79 10.36 2.34
CA LEU A 216 -8.79 9.74 3.20
C LEU A 216 -7.36 10.20 2.85
N LYS A 217 -7.04 10.36 1.57
CA LYS A 217 -5.75 10.93 1.11
C LYS A 217 -5.54 12.37 1.62
N LYS A 218 -6.62 13.08 1.91
CA LYS A 218 -6.63 14.43 2.50
C LYS A 218 -6.83 14.41 4.03
N ASN A 219 -6.58 13.27 4.69
CA ASN A 219 -6.75 13.04 6.13
C ASN A 219 -8.17 13.24 6.67
N LYS A 220 -9.21 13.15 5.82
CA LYS A 220 -10.61 13.14 6.29
C LYS A 220 -10.99 11.73 6.76
N LYS A 221 -11.53 11.61 7.97
CA LYS A 221 -11.99 10.32 8.54
C LYS A 221 -13.31 9.87 7.91
N VAL A 222 -13.57 8.56 7.92
CA VAL A 222 -14.82 7.99 7.41
C VAL A 222 -15.94 8.25 8.42
N THR A 223 -16.97 8.97 8.00
CA THR A 223 -18.19 9.21 8.77
C THR A 223 -19.13 7.99 8.70
N PRO A 224 -20.07 7.81 9.65
CA PRO A 224 -20.96 6.64 9.70
C PRO A 224 -21.66 6.33 8.36
N GLU A 225 -22.22 7.34 7.71
CA GLU A 225 -22.92 7.22 6.43
C GLU A 225 -22.01 6.77 5.27
N ASN A 226 -20.69 6.93 5.41
CA ASN A 226 -19.69 6.52 4.42
C ASN A 226 -19.00 5.19 4.75
N ILE A 227 -19.26 4.57 5.91
CA ILE A 227 -18.70 3.25 6.29
C ILE A 227 -19.03 2.18 5.24
N PRO A 228 -20.29 2.03 4.76
CA PRO A 228 -20.62 1.03 3.74
C PRO A 228 -19.79 1.19 2.46
N ALA A 229 -19.64 2.43 1.97
CA ALA A 229 -18.87 2.71 0.76
C ALA A 229 -17.37 2.45 0.95
N ALA A 230 -16.81 2.79 2.12
CA ALA A 230 -15.40 2.60 2.43
C ALA A 230 -14.98 1.13 2.55
N THR A 231 -15.90 0.28 3.04
CA THR A 231 -15.59 -1.09 3.46
C THR A 231 -16.04 -2.17 2.47
N GLN A 232 -16.74 -1.80 1.41
CA GLN A 232 -17.27 -2.74 0.42
C GLN A 232 -16.16 -3.48 -0.35
N LEU A 233 -16.20 -4.82 -0.27
CA LEU A 233 -15.27 -5.73 -0.94
C LEU A 233 -16.02 -6.97 -1.45
N PHE A 234 -15.71 -7.40 -2.68
CA PHE A 234 -16.29 -8.60 -3.27
C PHE A 234 -15.48 -9.84 -2.89
N THR A 235 -16.18 -10.95 -2.68
CA THR A 235 -15.58 -12.25 -2.41
C THR A 235 -15.69 -13.13 -3.67
N PRO A 236 -14.58 -13.49 -4.33
CA PRO A 236 -14.57 -14.49 -5.39
C PRO A 236 -15.35 -15.76 -5.00
N HIS A 237 -16.14 -16.30 -5.92
CA HIS A 237 -17.06 -17.40 -5.65
C HIS A 237 -16.33 -18.65 -5.09
N TRP A 238 -15.11 -18.95 -5.56
CA TRP A 238 -14.33 -20.07 -5.03
C TRP A 238 -13.94 -19.89 -3.54
N ILE A 239 -13.73 -18.65 -3.08
CA ILE A 239 -13.45 -18.36 -1.66
C ILE A 239 -14.72 -18.55 -0.84
N VAL A 240 -15.87 -18.10 -1.36
CA VAL A 240 -17.18 -18.36 -0.74
C VAL A 240 -17.39 -19.86 -0.56
N ARG A 241 -17.18 -20.64 -1.63
CA ARG A 241 -17.26 -22.10 -1.59
C ARG A 241 -16.29 -22.70 -0.58
N TYR A 242 -15.01 -22.32 -0.62
CA TYR A 242 -14.01 -22.77 0.35
C TYR A 242 -14.46 -22.57 1.79
N LEU A 243 -14.93 -21.36 2.15
CA LEU A 243 -15.36 -21.05 3.52
C LEU A 243 -16.58 -21.87 3.94
N VAL A 244 -17.59 -22.01 3.07
CA VAL A 244 -18.83 -22.73 3.39
C VAL A 244 -18.62 -24.25 3.40
N GLU A 245 -17.91 -24.81 2.42
CA GLU A 245 -17.63 -26.25 2.34
C GLU A 245 -16.79 -26.72 3.54
N ASN A 246 -15.78 -25.95 3.95
CA ASN A 246 -14.91 -26.30 5.08
C ASN A 246 -15.49 -25.95 6.46
N SER A 247 -16.67 -25.31 6.53
CA SER A 247 -17.39 -25.02 7.79
C SER A 247 -18.71 -25.78 7.88
N LEU A 248 -19.73 -25.39 7.11
CA LEU A 248 -21.04 -26.04 7.04
C LEU A 248 -20.91 -27.48 6.51
N GLY A 249 -20.28 -27.65 5.36
CA GLY A 249 -20.10 -28.97 4.74
C GLY A 249 -19.33 -29.91 5.67
N ARG A 250 -18.26 -29.41 6.29
CA ARG A 250 -17.50 -30.14 7.31
C ARG A 250 -18.37 -30.55 8.50
N LEU A 251 -19.14 -29.64 9.09
CA LEU A 251 -20.02 -29.95 10.23
C LEU A 251 -21.02 -31.06 9.88
N TRP A 252 -21.59 -31.02 8.67
CA TRP A 252 -22.50 -32.05 8.19
C TRP A 252 -21.80 -33.41 8.03
N LEU A 253 -20.66 -33.45 7.33
CA LEU A 253 -19.87 -34.67 7.12
C LEU A 253 -19.37 -35.31 8.41
N LEU A 254 -19.07 -34.52 9.45
CA LEU A 254 -18.71 -35.07 10.76
C LEU A 254 -19.85 -35.89 11.39
N ASN A 255 -21.10 -35.48 11.15
CA ASN A 255 -22.27 -36.21 11.64
C ASN A 255 -22.74 -37.31 10.66
N ARG A 256 -22.47 -37.16 9.36
CA ARG A 256 -22.78 -38.14 8.30
C ARG A 256 -21.54 -38.43 7.45
N PRO A 257 -20.58 -39.25 7.92
CA PRO A 257 -19.30 -39.48 7.23
C PRO A 257 -19.42 -40.08 5.83
N ASP A 258 -20.50 -40.83 5.57
CA ASP A 258 -20.75 -41.50 4.28
C ASP A 258 -21.59 -40.66 3.31
N SER A 259 -21.88 -39.40 3.65
CA SER A 259 -22.69 -38.51 2.80
C SER A 259 -22.01 -38.23 1.46
N LYS A 260 -22.82 -38.21 0.39
CA LYS A 260 -22.35 -37.91 -0.96
C LYS A 260 -22.13 -36.43 -1.22
N LEU A 261 -22.45 -35.56 -0.24
CA LEU A 261 -22.23 -34.12 -0.33
C LEU A 261 -20.79 -33.78 -0.75
N VAL A 262 -19.81 -34.56 -0.31
CA VAL A 262 -18.38 -34.38 -0.62
C VAL A 262 -18.07 -34.38 -2.11
N GLU A 263 -18.84 -35.09 -2.93
CA GLU A 263 -18.67 -35.14 -4.40
C GLU A 263 -18.96 -33.81 -5.08
N ARG A 264 -19.64 -32.87 -4.38
CA ARG A 264 -19.99 -31.53 -4.87
C ARG A 264 -19.15 -30.42 -4.22
N MET A 265 -18.21 -30.76 -3.35
CA MET A 265 -17.41 -29.79 -2.59
C MET A 265 -15.96 -29.73 -3.10
N ASP A 266 -15.76 -29.02 -4.21
CA ASP A 266 -14.48 -28.94 -4.94
C ASP A 266 -13.31 -28.36 -4.11
N TYR A 267 -13.61 -27.61 -3.05
CA TYR A 267 -12.62 -26.92 -2.20
C TYR A 267 -12.59 -27.47 -0.77
N TYR A 268 -13.32 -28.55 -0.48
CA TYR A 268 -13.34 -29.21 0.82
C TYR A 268 -12.00 -29.90 1.12
N ILE A 269 -11.49 -29.69 2.33
CA ILE A 269 -10.28 -30.31 2.85
C ILE A 269 -10.68 -31.37 3.87
N LYS A 270 -10.49 -32.63 3.49
CA LYS A 270 -10.75 -33.78 4.37
C LYS A 270 -9.79 -33.79 5.56
N SER A 271 -10.32 -33.94 6.76
CA SER A 271 -9.52 -34.16 7.97
C SER A 271 -8.76 -35.48 7.90
N GLU A 272 -7.50 -35.46 8.33
CA GLU A 272 -6.67 -36.66 8.47
C GLU A 272 -6.75 -37.25 9.88
N GLN A 273 -7.27 -36.46 10.82
CA GLN A 273 -7.42 -36.84 12.22
C GLN A 273 -8.87 -37.27 12.45
N GLN A 274 -9.04 -38.32 13.25
CA GLN A 274 -10.37 -38.69 13.72
C GLN A 274 -10.84 -37.63 14.72
N GLU A 275 -11.88 -36.88 14.36
CA GLU A 275 -12.47 -35.88 15.23
C GLU A 275 -13.58 -36.49 16.07
N THR A 276 -13.45 -36.43 17.40
CA THR A 276 -14.47 -36.89 18.34
C THR A 276 -15.32 -35.75 18.88
N ASP A 277 -14.73 -34.55 18.98
CA ASP A 277 -15.30 -33.40 19.66
C ASP A 277 -15.91 -32.44 18.63
N PHE A 278 -17.19 -32.64 18.32
CA PHE A 278 -17.95 -31.82 17.36
C PHE A 278 -19.42 -31.72 17.77
N LEU A 279 -20.10 -30.67 17.31
CA LEU A 279 -21.54 -30.48 17.55
C LEU A 279 -22.35 -31.62 16.92
N LYS A 280 -23.19 -32.26 17.73
CA LYS A 280 -24.12 -33.30 17.28
C LYS A 280 -25.36 -32.64 16.70
N ILE A 281 -25.67 -32.96 15.45
CA ILE A 281 -26.81 -32.41 14.71
C ILE A 281 -27.76 -33.55 14.40
N ASP A 282 -29.02 -33.47 14.80
CA ASP A 282 -29.98 -34.54 14.56
C ASP A 282 -30.64 -34.39 13.18
N LYS A 283 -31.07 -33.18 12.83
CA LYS A 283 -31.72 -32.88 11.55
C LYS A 283 -31.19 -31.57 10.93
N PRO A 284 -31.34 -31.37 9.61
CA PRO A 284 -30.87 -30.15 8.95
C PRO A 284 -31.44 -28.85 9.54
N GLU A 285 -32.67 -28.84 10.06
CA GLU A 285 -33.28 -27.64 10.67
C GLU A 285 -32.55 -27.12 11.91
N ASP A 286 -31.73 -27.95 12.58
CA ASP A 286 -31.04 -27.55 13.80
C ASP A 286 -29.84 -26.63 13.50
N ILE A 287 -29.32 -26.65 12.27
CA ILE A 287 -28.12 -25.89 11.88
C ILE A 287 -28.47 -24.42 11.64
N LYS A 288 -27.88 -23.52 12.43
CA LYS A 288 -27.98 -22.07 12.22
C LYS A 288 -26.67 -21.50 11.68
N ILE A 289 -26.75 -20.76 10.57
CA ILE A 289 -25.63 -20.13 9.88
C ILE A 289 -25.84 -18.63 9.86
N CYS A 290 -24.82 -17.87 10.27
CA CYS A 290 -24.86 -16.41 10.24
C CYS A 290 -23.76 -15.85 9.35
N ASP A 291 -24.13 -14.87 8.53
CA ASP A 291 -23.17 -13.92 7.97
C ASP A 291 -23.36 -12.54 8.65
N PRO A 292 -22.47 -12.13 9.57
CA PRO A 292 -22.61 -10.89 10.34
C PRO A 292 -22.23 -9.63 9.56
N ALA A 293 -21.82 -9.75 8.29
CA ALA A 293 -21.55 -8.63 7.39
C ALA A 293 -21.94 -9.04 5.97
N CYS A 294 -23.23 -9.39 5.80
CA CYS A 294 -23.64 -10.22 4.67
C CYS A 294 -23.60 -9.53 3.32
N GLY A 295 -23.52 -8.20 3.28
CA GLY A 295 -23.60 -7.42 2.06
C GLY A 295 -24.84 -7.81 1.26
N SER A 296 -24.66 -8.11 -0.02
CA SER A 296 -25.72 -8.61 -0.92
C SER A 296 -26.03 -10.10 -0.78
N GLY A 297 -25.50 -10.79 0.24
CA GLY A 297 -25.85 -12.16 0.58
C GLY A 297 -25.10 -13.26 -0.18
N HIS A 298 -23.98 -12.95 -0.84
CA HIS A 298 -23.24 -13.92 -1.68
C HIS A 298 -22.79 -15.18 -0.89
N MET A 299 -22.41 -15.06 0.38
CA MET A 299 -22.11 -16.26 1.18
C MET A 299 -23.36 -17.08 1.50
N LEU A 300 -24.47 -16.41 1.78
CA LEU A 300 -25.75 -17.04 2.12
C LEU A 300 -26.39 -17.73 0.90
N THR A 301 -26.20 -17.22 -0.32
CA THR A 301 -26.73 -17.83 -1.55
C THR A 301 -26.08 -19.17 -1.84
N TYR A 302 -24.77 -19.33 -1.63
CA TYR A 302 -24.11 -20.62 -1.77
C TYR A 302 -24.43 -21.56 -0.59
N ALA A 303 -24.51 -21.03 0.64
CA ALA A 303 -24.97 -21.80 1.78
C ALA A 303 -26.39 -22.36 1.57
N PHE A 304 -27.29 -21.61 0.93
CA PHE A 304 -28.61 -22.10 0.52
C PHE A 304 -28.51 -23.31 -0.42
N ASP A 305 -27.66 -23.26 -1.44
CA ASP A 305 -27.51 -24.35 -2.42
C ASP A 305 -26.93 -25.62 -1.77
N LEU A 306 -25.98 -25.47 -0.84
CA LEU A 306 -25.41 -26.59 -0.09
C LEU A 306 -26.43 -27.20 0.89
N LEU A 307 -27.16 -26.35 1.64
CA LEU A 307 -28.26 -26.81 2.49
C LEU A 307 -29.35 -27.51 1.70
N TYR A 308 -29.72 -27.00 0.52
CA TYR A 308 -30.72 -27.64 -0.33
C TYR A 308 -30.31 -29.08 -0.66
N THR A 309 -29.04 -29.30 -0.99
CA THR A 309 -28.50 -30.64 -1.23
C THR A 309 -28.55 -31.51 0.02
N ILE A 310 -28.24 -30.96 1.20
CA ILE A 310 -28.34 -31.66 2.49
C ILE A 310 -29.77 -32.12 2.77
N TYR A 311 -30.76 -31.23 2.63
CA TYR A 311 -32.17 -31.58 2.85
C TYR A 311 -32.67 -32.62 1.83
N GLU A 312 -32.27 -32.50 0.57
CA GLU A 312 -32.61 -33.46 -0.48
C GLU A 312 -32.04 -34.86 -0.20
N GLU A 313 -30.79 -34.93 0.30
CA GLU A 313 -30.14 -36.18 0.70
C GLU A 313 -30.82 -36.85 1.90
N GLU A 314 -31.32 -36.06 2.87
CA GLU A 314 -32.11 -36.54 4.02
C GLU A 314 -33.57 -36.90 3.67
N GLY A 315 -33.96 -36.81 2.38
CA GLY A 315 -35.25 -37.28 1.89
C GLY A 315 -36.41 -36.28 2.04
N TYR A 316 -36.12 -34.99 2.22
CA TYR A 316 -37.16 -33.96 2.25
C TYR A 316 -37.76 -33.70 0.87
N GLU A 317 -39.05 -33.39 0.83
CA GLU A 317 -39.75 -33.05 -0.40
C GLU A 317 -39.19 -31.74 -1.01
N PRO A 318 -38.73 -31.73 -2.28
CA PRO A 318 -38.13 -30.55 -2.93
C PRO A 318 -38.96 -29.27 -2.83
N THR A 319 -40.28 -29.40 -2.72
CA THR A 319 -41.21 -28.25 -2.62
C THR A 319 -41.26 -27.61 -1.22
N GLU A 320 -40.76 -28.26 -0.18
CA GLU A 320 -40.75 -27.76 1.20
C GLU A 320 -39.37 -27.25 1.63
N ILE A 321 -38.31 -27.71 0.98
CA ILE A 321 -36.91 -27.38 1.31
C ILE A 321 -36.66 -25.86 1.36
N PRO A 322 -37.06 -25.05 0.36
CA PRO A 322 -36.75 -23.61 0.39
C PRO A 322 -37.34 -22.87 1.59
N GLU A 323 -38.57 -23.23 1.98
CA GLU A 323 -39.24 -22.65 3.16
C GLU A 323 -38.52 -23.03 4.45
N LYS A 324 -38.09 -24.28 4.58
CA LYS A 324 -37.32 -24.75 5.74
C LYS A 324 -35.98 -24.02 5.88
N ILE A 325 -35.22 -23.90 4.79
CA ILE A 325 -33.91 -23.23 4.79
C ILE A 325 -34.02 -21.76 5.23
N LEU A 326 -34.97 -21.02 4.65
CA LEU A 326 -35.12 -19.60 4.95
C LEU A 326 -35.69 -19.33 6.34
N THR A 327 -36.42 -20.29 6.91
CA THR A 327 -37.01 -20.15 8.25
C THR A 327 -36.02 -20.53 9.36
N HIS A 328 -35.27 -21.62 9.19
CA HIS A 328 -34.49 -22.21 10.28
C HIS A 328 -32.98 -21.97 10.18
N ASN A 329 -32.42 -21.91 8.97
CA ASN A 329 -30.99 -22.09 8.79
C ASN A 329 -30.21 -20.79 8.56
N LEU A 330 -30.63 -19.96 7.61
CA LEU A 330 -29.82 -18.83 7.15
C LEU A 330 -30.17 -17.55 7.87
N PHE A 331 -29.17 -16.83 8.38
CA PHE A 331 -29.28 -15.53 9.02
C PHE A 331 -28.22 -14.57 8.45
N GLY A 332 -28.59 -13.33 8.17
CA GLY A 332 -27.68 -12.28 7.73
C GLY A 332 -27.82 -11.02 8.56
N ILE A 333 -26.72 -10.31 8.79
CA ILE A 333 -26.69 -9.00 9.46
C ILE A 333 -25.95 -8.02 8.56
N GLU A 334 -26.52 -6.85 8.36
CA GLU A 334 -25.97 -5.82 7.49
C GLU A 334 -26.23 -4.42 8.06
N ILE A 335 -25.28 -3.50 7.86
CA ILE A 335 -25.39 -2.10 8.30
C ILE A 335 -26.00 -1.22 7.21
N ASP A 336 -25.79 -1.56 5.93
CA ASP A 336 -26.38 -0.86 4.80
C ASP A 336 -27.73 -1.49 4.41
N GLU A 337 -28.82 -0.79 4.73
CA GLU A 337 -30.20 -1.16 4.37
C GLU A 337 -30.31 -1.73 2.96
N ARG A 338 -29.73 -0.99 2.01
CA ARG A 338 -29.66 -1.30 0.59
C ARG A 338 -29.05 -2.66 0.27
N ALA A 339 -27.92 -2.99 0.90
CA ALA A 339 -27.27 -4.29 0.70
C ALA A 339 -28.12 -5.42 1.33
N GLY A 340 -28.69 -5.18 2.51
CA GLY A 340 -29.59 -6.11 3.20
C GLY A 340 -30.84 -6.44 2.39
N GLU A 341 -31.46 -5.45 1.74
CA GLU A 341 -32.58 -5.65 0.81
C GLU A 341 -32.21 -6.61 -0.33
N LEU A 342 -31.00 -6.46 -0.89
CA LEU A 342 -30.50 -7.30 -1.96
C LEU A 342 -30.17 -8.71 -1.51
N ALA A 343 -29.65 -8.89 -0.28
CA ALA A 343 -29.45 -10.21 0.31
C ALA A 343 -30.79 -10.96 0.46
N ALA A 344 -31.80 -10.28 1.01
CA ALA A 344 -33.14 -10.86 1.14
C ALA A 344 -33.76 -11.18 -0.24
N PHE A 345 -33.57 -10.30 -1.23
CA PHE A 345 -34.01 -10.55 -2.60
C PHE A 345 -33.31 -11.77 -3.20
N ALA A 346 -31.99 -11.87 -3.08
CA ALA A 346 -31.19 -12.96 -3.64
C ALA A 346 -31.62 -14.32 -3.08
N LEU A 347 -31.81 -14.42 -1.76
CA LEU A 347 -32.31 -15.62 -1.11
C LEU A 347 -33.74 -15.99 -1.55
N THR A 348 -34.61 -14.99 -1.67
CA THR A 348 -35.98 -15.20 -2.17
C THR A 348 -35.98 -15.70 -3.61
N MET A 349 -35.08 -15.21 -4.47
CA MET A 349 -34.93 -15.68 -5.84
C MET A 349 -34.37 -17.11 -5.92
N LYS A 350 -33.38 -17.46 -5.08
CA LYS A 350 -32.89 -18.86 -4.96
C LYS A 350 -34.04 -19.80 -4.56
N ALA A 351 -34.85 -19.42 -3.59
CA ALA A 351 -36.03 -20.18 -3.20
C ALA A 351 -37.07 -20.29 -4.34
N ARG A 352 -37.35 -19.18 -5.03
CA ARG A 352 -38.31 -19.14 -6.16
C ARG A 352 -37.83 -19.96 -7.38
N ALA A 353 -36.52 -20.07 -7.59
CA ALA A 353 -35.93 -20.88 -8.64
C ALA A 353 -36.16 -22.38 -8.40
N LYS A 354 -36.14 -22.81 -7.13
CA LYS A 354 -36.39 -24.21 -6.72
C LYS A 354 -37.89 -24.52 -6.58
N GLN A 355 -38.71 -23.56 -6.14
CA GLN A 355 -40.15 -23.76 -5.96
C GLN A 355 -40.98 -22.71 -6.71
N ARG A 356 -41.73 -23.16 -7.72
CA ARG A 356 -42.47 -22.26 -8.63
C ARG A 356 -43.51 -21.35 -7.95
N ARG A 357 -44.12 -21.78 -6.85
CA ARG A 357 -45.18 -21.03 -6.14
C ARG A 357 -44.69 -20.37 -4.84
N PHE A 358 -43.37 -20.23 -4.66
CA PHE A 358 -42.77 -19.78 -3.40
C PHE A 358 -43.35 -18.46 -2.87
N PHE A 359 -43.63 -17.48 -3.75
CA PHE A 359 -44.17 -16.17 -3.35
C PHE A 359 -45.50 -16.22 -2.60
N ASN A 360 -46.28 -17.30 -2.75
CA ASN A 360 -47.57 -17.48 -2.07
C ASN A 360 -47.43 -17.95 -0.62
N LYS A 361 -46.23 -18.38 -0.19
CA LYS A 361 -45.97 -18.88 1.16
C LYS A 361 -45.82 -17.77 2.20
N GLY A 362 -45.45 -16.56 1.79
CA GLY A 362 -45.23 -15.43 2.70
C GLY A 362 -43.99 -15.56 3.61
N VAL A 363 -43.07 -16.48 3.29
CA VAL A 363 -41.82 -16.70 4.03
C VAL A 363 -40.84 -15.57 3.73
N LYS A 364 -40.26 -14.98 4.78
CA LYS A 364 -39.27 -13.91 4.69
C LYS A 364 -37.89 -14.44 5.07
N PRO A 365 -36.83 -14.12 4.30
CA PRO A 365 -35.46 -14.41 4.72
C PRO A 365 -35.11 -13.70 6.03
N ASN A 366 -34.35 -14.37 6.91
CA ASN A 366 -33.87 -13.80 8.17
C ASN A 366 -32.66 -12.86 7.93
N ILE A 367 -32.91 -11.69 7.35
CA ILE A 367 -31.91 -10.63 7.18
C ILE A 367 -32.23 -9.47 8.13
N CYS A 368 -31.30 -9.16 9.03
CA CYS A 368 -31.39 -8.05 9.97
C CYS A 368 -30.54 -6.88 9.46
N VAL A 369 -31.20 -5.79 9.08
CA VAL A 369 -30.53 -4.50 8.87
C VAL A 369 -30.45 -3.80 10.22
N LEU A 370 -29.25 -3.43 10.64
CA LEU A 370 -29.04 -2.72 11.90
C LEU A 370 -29.40 -1.24 11.74
N GLU A 371 -30.29 -0.74 12.60
CA GLU A 371 -30.70 0.65 12.63
C GLU A 371 -30.46 1.26 14.02
N ASN A 372 -30.28 2.58 14.05
CA ASN A 372 -30.11 3.31 15.30
C ASN A 372 -31.44 3.35 16.06
N VAL A 373 -31.39 2.97 17.33
CA VAL A 373 -32.52 3.04 18.25
C VAL A 373 -32.20 4.09 19.31
N HIS A 374 -32.85 5.25 19.18
CA HIS A 374 -32.68 6.38 20.11
C HIS A 374 -33.93 6.57 20.97
N PHE A 375 -33.72 6.77 22.27
CA PHE A 375 -34.75 7.11 23.25
C PHE A 375 -34.53 8.54 23.72
N GLU A 376 -35.57 9.37 23.65
CA GLU A 376 -35.54 10.73 24.19
C GLU A 376 -35.45 10.70 25.73
N GLU A 377 -35.00 11.81 26.33
CA GLU A 377 -34.87 11.90 27.78
C GLU A 377 -36.24 11.66 28.47
N GLY A 378 -36.29 10.67 29.37
CA GLY A 378 -37.52 10.27 30.07
C GLY A 378 -38.42 9.28 29.32
N GLU A 379 -38.32 9.17 27.99
CA GLU A 379 -39.18 8.31 27.14
C GLU A 379 -39.18 6.85 27.61
N LEU A 380 -37.99 6.32 27.89
CA LEU A 380 -37.83 4.94 28.31
C LEU A 380 -38.40 4.71 29.72
N ASN A 381 -38.24 5.66 30.64
CA ASN A 381 -38.76 5.53 32.02
C ASN A 381 -40.29 5.52 32.03
N ASP A 382 -40.92 6.43 31.28
CA ASP A 382 -42.38 6.50 31.17
C ASP A 382 -42.95 5.19 30.61
N TYR A 383 -42.29 4.62 29.60
CA TYR A 383 -42.67 3.33 29.03
C TYR A 383 -42.51 2.18 30.03
N ILE A 384 -41.41 2.16 30.79
CA ILE A 384 -41.15 1.14 31.81
C ILE A 384 -42.22 1.18 32.90
N ASP A 385 -42.59 2.36 33.37
CA ASP A 385 -43.63 2.53 34.38
C ASP A 385 -45.01 2.09 33.88
N TYR A 386 -45.28 2.27 32.58
CA TYR A 386 -46.52 1.78 31.95
C TYR A 386 -46.56 0.25 31.81
N VAL A 387 -45.46 -0.37 31.39
CA VAL A 387 -45.40 -1.79 31.03
C VAL A 387 -45.06 -2.70 32.22
N GLY A 388 -44.42 -2.15 33.24
CA GLY A 388 -44.00 -2.84 34.47
C GLY A 388 -42.48 -2.99 34.57
N GLN A 389 -41.93 -2.54 35.70
CA GLN A 389 -40.48 -2.50 35.98
C GLN A 389 -39.81 -3.88 36.04
N GLU A 390 -40.56 -4.96 36.31
CA GLU A 390 -40.02 -6.31 36.51
C GLU A 390 -39.31 -6.88 35.27
N ILE A 391 -39.65 -6.37 34.08
CA ILE A 391 -39.09 -6.82 32.80
C ILE A 391 -37.77 -6.09 32.48
N PHE A 392 -37.59 -4.87 33.00
CA PHE A 392 -36.52 -3.95 32.62
C PHE A 392 -35.31 -4.02 33.55
N THR A 393 -34.58 -5.12 33.43
CA THR A 393 -33.34 -5.35 34.18
C THR A 393 -32.19 -4.44 33.70
N PRO A 394 -31.17 -4.17 34.53
CA PRO A 394 -30.00 -3.39 34.11
C PRO A 394 -29.30 -3.92 32.84
N PRO A 395 -29.08 -5.25 32.66
CA PRO A 395 -28.55 -5.78 31.39
C PRO A 395 -29.42 -5.46 30.17
N LEU A 396 -30.75 -5.48 30.32
CA LEU A 396 -31.65 -5.09 29.24
C LEU A 396 -31.49 -3.60 28.91
N LEU A 397 -31.50 -2.72 29.92
CA LEU A 397 -31.32 -1.27 29.71
C LEU A 397 -29.99 -0.96 29.02
N THR A 398 -28.90 -1.61 29.43
CA THR A 398 -27.61 -1.51 28.75
C THR A 398 -27.72 -1.98 27.30
N THR A 399 -28.34 -3.15 27.06
CA THR A 399 -28.55 -3.68 25.70
C THR A 399 -29.34 -2.71 24.82
N LEU A 400 -30.38 -2.06 25.34
CA LEU A 400 -31.15 -1.06 24.59
C LEU A 400 -30.29 0.14 24.18
N SER A 401 -29.47 0.67 25.10
CA SER A 401 -28.58 1.81 24.82
C SER A 401 -27.45 1.49 23.82
N GLN A 402 -27.04 0.22 23.69
CA GLN A 402 -25.97 -0.19 22.76
C GLN A 402 -26.34 -0.01 21.28
N PHE A 403 -27.62 0.14 20.95
CA PHE A 403 -28.12 0.32 19.58
C PHE A 403 -28.30 1.79 19.16
N GLU A 404 -27.88 2.76 19.98
CA GLU A 404 -27.97 4.19 19.61
C GLU A 404 -27.08 4.55 18.41
N GLU A 405 -25.96 3.84 18.21
CA GLU A 405 -24.96 4.06 17.15
C GLU A 405 -24.72 2.78 16.31
N SER A 406 -25.80 2.04 16.01
CA SER A 406 -25.76 0.84 15.17
C SER A 406 -25.11 1.08 13.79
N ASP A 407 -25.32 2.25 13.20
CA ASP A 407 -24.72 2.68 11.92
C ASP A 407 -23.22 2.97 11.98
N ASN A 408 -22.64 3.03 13.19
CA ASN A 408 -21.22 3.24 13.42
C ASN A 408 -20.51 1.95 13.86
N PHE A 409 -21.15 1.13 14.72
CA PHE A 409 -20.55 -0.09 15.28
C PHE A 409 -20.95 -1.38 14.56
N GLY A 410 -22.14 -1.40 13.94
CA GLY A 410 -22.69 -2.57 13.26
C GLY A 410 -22.68 -3.83 14.13
N SER A 411 -22.36 -4.97 13.51
CA SER A 411 -22.39 -6.28 14.17
C SER A 411 -21.32 -6.49 15.25
N LEU A 412 -20.44 -5.51 15.47
CA LEU A 412 -19.48 -5.55 16.57
C LEU A 412 -20.16 -5.33 17.93
N ILE A 413 -21.38 -4.79 17.96
CA ILE A 413 -22.18 -4.65 19.18
C ILE A 413 -22.30 -6.02 19.87
N ARG A 414 -22.08 -6.02 21.20
CA ARG A 414 -22.18 -7.18 22.08
C ARG A 414 -23.31 -6.94 23.08
N PRO A 415 -24.52 -7.47 22.82
CA PRO A 415 -25.62 -7.39 23.77
C PRO A 415 -25.20 -7.92 25.15
N GLU A 416 -25.45 -7.14 26.20
CA GLU A 416 -25.22 -7.59 27.58
C GLU A 416 -26.21 -8.69 27.94
N MET A 417 -27.46 -8.58 27.46
CA MET A 417 -28.48 -9.61 27.57
C MET A 417 -28.50 -10.44 26.28
N THR A 418 -28.09 -11.71 26.36
CA THR A 418 -28.03 -12.63 25.20
C THR A 418 -29.30 -13.47 25.02
N GLU A 419 -30.09 -13.66 26.07
CA GLU A 419 -31.34 -14.43 26.03
C GLU A 419 -32.55 -13.49 25.91
N VAL A 420 -32.68 -12.87 24.74
CA VAL A 420 -33.73 -11.86 24.47
C VAL A 420 -34.96 -12.42 23.77
N LYS A 421 -34.89 -13.66 23.24
CA LYS A 421 -35.95 -14.23 22.40
C LYS A 421 -37.29 -14.38 23.12
N GLY A 422 -37.29 -14.98 24.31
CA GLY A 422 -38.52 -15.15 25.10
C GLY A 422 -39.12 -13.83 25.56
N LEU A 423 -38.27 -12.84 25.83
CA LEU A 423 -38.68 -11.48 26.14
C LEU A 423 -39.33 -10.79 24.94
N LEU A 424 -38.72 -10.91 23.76
CA LEU A 424 -39.25 -10.38 22.51
C LEU A 424 -40.65 -10.95 22.23
N GLU A 425 -40.81 -12.28 22.26
CA GLU A 425 -42.09 -12.96 22.06
C GLU A 425 -43.16 -12.51 23.08
N SER A 426 -42.77 -12.31 24.35
CA SER A 426 -43.68 -11.81 25.39
C SER A 426 -44.09 -10.35 25.18
N LEU A 427 -43.22 -9.51 24.62
CA LEU A 427 -43.53 -8.10 24.36
C LEU A 427 -44.35 -7.93 23.08
N GLU A 428 -44.07 -8.72 22.03
CA GLU A 428 -44.82 -8.68 20.76
C GLU A 428 -46.31 -9.01 20.93
N THR A 429 -46.66 -9.82 21.93
CA THR A 429 -48.03 -10.22 22.23
C THR A 429 -48.78 -9.25 23.16
N LYS A 430 -48.12 -8.19 23.64
CA LYS A 430 -48.67 -7.24 24.60
C LYS A 430 -49.51 -6.16 23.90
N ASP A 431 -50.79 -6.05 24.26
CA ASP A 431 -51.68 -4.99 23.75
C ASP A 431 -51.46 -3.69 24.52
N LEU A 432 -51.03 -2.64 23.81
CA LEU A 432 -50.77 -1.32 24.36
C LEU A 432 -51.97 -0.37 24.29
N GLY A 433 -53.14 -0.83 23.80
CA GLY A 433 -54.34 -0.01 23.72
C GLY A 433 -54.24 1.13 22.70
N GLY A 434 -54.84 2.29 23.00
CA GLY A 434 -54.98 3.43 22.10
C GLY A 434 -53.87 4.49 22.15
N ASP A 435 -52.87 4.33 23.03
CA ASP A 435 -51.88 5.39 23.28
C ASP A 435 -50.74 5.37 22.25
N TRP A 436 -50.67 6.42 21.43
CA TRP A 436 -49.77 6.49 20.27
C TRP A 436 -48.30 6.68 20.68
N ILE A 437 -48.03 7.31 21.83
CA ILE A 437 -46.67 7.56 22.34
C ILE A 437 -46.01 6.23 22.74
N TYR A 438 -46.65 5.44 23.61
CA TYR A 438 -46.11 4.15 24.05
C TYR A 438 -45.98 3.13 22.91
N LYS A 439 -46.82 3.19 21.87
CA LYS A 439 -46.66 2.35 20.67
C LYS A 439 -45.36 2.63 19.92
N THR A 440 -44.95 3.89 19.85
CA THR A 440 -43.71 4.29 19.18
C THR A 440 -42.51 3.77 19.94
N THR A 441 -42.46 4.01 21.26
CA THR A 441 -41.39 3.51 22.14
C THR A 441 -41.35 1.99 22.19
N HIS A 442 -42.50 1.31 22.22
CA HIS A 442 -42.56 -0.15 22.14
C HIS A 442 -41.93 -0.69 20.86
N LYS A 443 -42.23 -0.07 19.71
CA LYS A 443 -41.63 -0.47 18.43
C LYS A 443 -40.10 -0.33 18.46
N LYS A 444 -39.57 0.75 19.05
CA LYS A 444 -38.12 0.95 19.26
C LYS A 444 -37.52 -0.18 20.11
N ILE A 445 -38.19 -0.56 21.21
CA ILE A 445 -37.73 -1.64 22.10
C ILE A 445 -37.74 -3.00 21.38
N LEU A 446 -38.83 -3.34 20.68
CA LEU A 446 -38.92 -4.57 19.88
C LEU A 446 -37.81 -4.62 18.83
N GLN A 447 -37.55 -3.49 18.17
CA GLN A 447 -36.47 -3.38 17.19
C GLN A 447 -35.09 -3.62 17.80
N ALA A 448 -34.76 -2.99 18.93
CA ALA A 448 -33.50 -3.22 19.64
C ALA A 448 -33.35 -4.69 20.10
N LEU A 449 -34.43 -5.29 20.61
CA LEU A 449 -34.44 -6.70 21.02
C LEU A 449 -34.27 -7.67 19.85
N GLN A 450 -34.87 -7.37 18.70
CA GLN A 450 -34.69 -8.16 17.48
C GLN A 450 -33.23 -8.07 16.99
N GLN A 451 -32.65 -6.87 16.97
CA GLN A 451 -31.24 -6.68 16.63
C GLN A 451 -30.31 -7.41 17.62
N ALA A 452 -30.64 -7.39 18.93
CA ALA A 452 -29.91 -8.13 19.96
C ALA A 452 -29.99 -9.66 19.78
N ASP A 453 -31.15 -10.19 19.39
CA ASP A 453 -31.33 -11.63 19.14
C ASP A 453 -30.39 -12.11 18.01
N TYR A 454 -30.26 -11.35 16.92
CA TYR A 454 -29.31 -11.67 15.84
C TYR A 454 -27.85 -11.59 16.28
N LEU A 455 -27.53 -10.72 17.24
CA LEU A 455 -26.18 -10.56 17.77
C LEU A 455 -25.88 -11.51 18.96
N SER A 456 -26.79 -12.42 19.29
CA SER A 456 -26.62 -13.36 20.40
C SER A 456 -25.94 -14.68 19.96
N PRO A 457 -25.19 -15.36 20.86
CA PRO A 457 -24.38 -16.54 20.53
C PRO A 457 -25.21 -17.81 20.32
N LYS A 458 -25.82 -17.95 19.13
CA LYS A 458 -26.74 -19.06 18.80
C LYS A 458 -26.41 -19.82 17.51
N TYR A 459 -25.25 -19.56 16.91
CA TYR A 459 -24.91 -20.05 15.58
C TYR A 459 -23.98 -21.25 15.63
N HIS A 460 -24.20 -22.20 14.71
CA HIS A 460 -23.33 -23.36 14.53
C HIS A 460 -22.17 -23.01 13.60
N VAL A 461 -22.44 -22.14 12.63
CA VAL A 461 -21.48 -21.65 11.66
C VAL A 461 -21.62 -20.14 11.50
N VAL A 462 -20.51 -19.42 11.55
CA VAL A 462 -20.41 -18.02 11.13
C VAL A 462 -19.51 -17.95 9.90
N ILE A 463 -19.99 -17.35 8.80
CA ILE A 463 -19.22 -17.13 7.57
C ILE A 463 -19.17 -15.64 7.27
N ALA A 464 -18.01 -15.05 6.94
CA ALA A 464 -17.96 -13.61 6.65
C ALA A 464 -16.82 -13.19 5.71
N ASN A 465 -17.07 -12.15 4.91
CA ASN A 465 -16.03 -11.24 4.43
C ASN A 465 -16.19 -9.91 5.18
N PRO A 466 -15.58 -9.77 6.37
CA PRO A 466 -15.80 -8.60 7.22
C PRO A 466 -15.27 -7.30 6.59
N PRO A 467 -15.74 -6.13 7.06
CA PRO A 467 -15.28 -4.83 6.58
C PRO A 467 -13.79 -4.58 6.88
N TYR A 468 -13.05 -3.99 5.94
CA TYR A 468 -11.63 -3.67 6.09
C TYR A 468 -11.44 -2.16 6.27
N MET A 469 -10.98 -1.72 7.44
CA MET A 469 -10.69 -0.32 7.73
C MET A 469 -9.74 -0.19 8.93
N GLY A 470 -8.48 0.14 8.67
CA GLY A 470 -7.48 0.35 9.72
C GLY A 470 -7.75 1.63 10.52
N GLY A 471 -7.16 1.75 11.72
CA GLY A 471 -7.40 2.86 12.65
C GLY A 471 -7.15 4.28 12.09
N LYS A 472 -6.42 4.44 10.98
CA LYS A 472 -6.31 5.73 10.29
C LYS A 472 -7.59 6.16 9.56
N GLY A 473 -8.44 5.22 9.15
CA GLY A 473 -9.72 5.50 8.50
C GLY A 473 -10.88 5.74 9.48
N MET A 474 -10.84 5.12 10.66
CA MET A 474 -11.91 5.20 11.66
C MET A 474 -12.12 6.63 12.18
N ASN A 475 -13.39 7.01 12.39
CA ASN A 475 -13.73 8.24 13.08
C ASN A 475 -13.36 8.18 14.57
N GLY A 476 -13.37 9.35 15.25
CA GLY A 476 -12.95 9.46 16.65
C GLY A 476 -13.78 8.62 17.60
N ARG A 477 -15.10 8.54 17.37
CA ARG A 477 -16.04 7.79 18.21
C ARG A 477 -15.84 6.29 18.10
N LEU A 478 -15.76 5.76 16.87
CA LEU A 478 -15.42 4.35 16.60
C LEU A 478 -14.04 3.98 17.15
N THR A 479 -13.05 4.87 17.03
CA THR A 479 -11.69 4.63 17.55
C THR A 479 -11.69 4.50 19.08
N ALA A 480 -12.43 5.36 19.79
CA ALA A 480 -12.56 5.29 21.24
C ALA A 480 -13.27 3.99 21.66
N TRP A 481 -14.43 3.72 21.05
CA TRP A 481 -15.22 2.53 21.35
C TRP A 481 -14.45 1.22 21.08
N ALA A 482 -13.69 1.14 19.98
CA ALA A 482 -12.85 -0.01 19.65
C ALA A 482 -11.75 -0.26 20.69
N LYS A 483 -11.16 0.80 21.27
CA LYS A 483 -10.16 0.65 22.33
C LYS A 483 -10.74 0.03 23.59
N ASP A 484 -11.97 0.41 23.93
CA ASP A 484 -12.63 -0.03 25.17
C ASP A 484 -13.20 -1.45 25.03
N ASN A 485 -13.78 -1.78 23.88
CA ASN A 485 -14.51 -3.05 23.68
C ASN A 485 -13.67 -4.16 23.01
N PHE A 486 -12.64 -3.78 22.24
CA PHE A 486 -11.81 -4.69 21.44
C PHE A 486 -10.30 -4.39 21.60
N PRO A 487 -9.76 -4.30 22.83
CA PRO A 487 -8.39 -3.83 23.06
C PRO A 487 -7.30 -4.63 22.32
N ASN A 488 -7.56 -5.92 22.06
CA ASN A 488 -6.64 -6.85 21.40
C ASN A 488 -6.71 -6.82 19.87
N SER A 489 -7.78 -6.27 19.29
CA SER A 489 -8.06 -6.30 17.85
C SER A 489 -8.45 -4.95 17.25
N LYS A 490 -8.40 -3.86 18.03
CA LYS A 490 -8.74 -2.47 17.67
C LYS A 490 -8.01 -1.87 16.47
N SER A 491 -6.96 -2.52 15.96
CA SER A 491 -6.13 -1.98 14.89
C SER A 491 -6.84 -1.93 13.53
N ASP A 492 -7.83 -2.81 13.30
CA ASP A 492 -8.65 -2.85 12.08
C ASP A 492 -10.03 -3.46 12.36
N LEU A 493 -11.06 -3.07 11.59
CA LEU A 493 -12.40 -3.63 11.67
C LEU A 493 -12.40 -5.15 11.44
N PHE A 494 -11.68 -5.66 10.44
CA PHE A 494 -11.69 -7.10 10.14
C PHE A 494 -11.20 -7.93 11.34
N ALA A 495 -10.23 -7.41 12.09
CA ALA A 495 -9.66 -8.07 13.25
C ALA A 495 -10.66 -8.10 14.41
N MET A 496 -11.43 -7.03 14.60
CA MET A 496 -12.55 -7.02 15.55
C MET A 496 -13.64 -8.01 15.16
N PHE A 497 -13.91 -8.17 13.85
CA PHE A 497 -14.85 -9.18 13.36
C PHE A 497 -14.37 -10.62 13.56
N ILE A 498 -13.06 -10.90 13.45
CA ILE A 498 -12.52 -12.23 13.83
C ILE A 498 -12.88 -12.54 15.28
N GLU A 499 -12.58 -11.61 16.21
CA GLU A 499 -12.92 -11.79 17.63
C GLU A 499 -14.43 -11.91 17.84
N ARG A 500 -15.23 -11.07 17.16
CA ARG A 500 -16.68 -11.08 17.28
C ARG A 500 -17.32 -12.37 16.76
N GLY A 501 -16.83 -12.88 15.63
CA GLY A 501 -17.32 -14.12 15.02
C GLY A 501 -17.18 -15.31 15.94
N MET A 502 -16.05 -15.43 16.67
CA MET A 502 -15.89 -16.49 17.69
C MET A 502 -16.91 -16.36 18.81
N GLY A 503 -17.27 -15.13 19.19
CA GLY A 503 -18.27 -14.85 20.23
C GLY A 503 -19.73 -15.03 19.78
N LEU A 504 -20.00 -15.34 18.51
CA LEU A 504 -21.35 -15.63 17.99
C LEU A 504 -21.61 -17.14 17.84
N VAL A 505 -20.55 -17.95 17.86
CA VAL A 505 -20.57 -19.37 17.53
C VAL A 505 -20.63 -20.22 18.80
N HIS A 506 -21.43 -21.29 18.78
CA HIS A 506 -21.43 -22.30 19.83
C HIS A 506 -20.05 -22.95 19.99
N ARG A 507 -19.71 -23.39 21.19
CA ARG A 507 -18.52 -24.23 21.38
C ARG A 507 -18.59 -25.45 20.46
N TYR A 508 -17.48 -25.78 19.80
CA TYR A 508 -17.35 -26.79 18.74
C TYR A 508 -18.03 -26.47 17.40
N GLY A 509 -18.58 -25.26 17.25
CA GLY A 509 -18.99 -24.71 15.96
C GLY A 509 -17.81 -24.09 15.20
N TYR A 510 -18.11 -23.56 14.02
CA TYR A 510 -17.11 -23.00 13.10
C TYR A 510 -17.31 -21.51 12.84
N SER A 511 -16.21 -20.77 12.80
CA SER A 511 -16.19 -19.42 12.24
C SER A 511 -15.22 -19.41 11.07
N ALA A 512 -15.67 -18.96 9.90
CA ALA A 512 -14.91 -19.00 8.67
C ALA A 512 -14.92 -17.61 8.01
N MET A 513 -13.76 -16.98 7.85
CA MET A 513 -13.68 -15.63 7.31
C MET A 513 -12.54 -15.44 6.32
N VAL A 514 -12.73 -14.54 5.36
CA VAL A 514 -11.65 -14.01 4.53
C VAL A 514 -11.21 -12.64 5.06
N THR A 515 -9.93 -12.51 5.43
CA THR A 515 -9.39 -11.34 6.14
C THR A 515 -8.03 -10.92 5.58
N MET A 516 -7.54 -9.71 5.89
CA MET A 516 -6.19 -9.31 5.51
C MET A 516 -5.14 -10.19 6.21
N GLN A 517 -4.08 -10.60 5.51
CA GLN A 517 -3.02 -11.44 6.10
C GLN A 517 -2.23 -10.76 7.25
N SER A 518 -2.41 -9.45 7.45
CA SER A 518 -1.65 -8.65 8.42
C SER A 518 -1.77 -9.17 9.85
N TRP A 519 -2.93 -9.74 10.24
CA TRP A 519 -3.12 -10.33 11.56
C TRP A 519 -2.23 -11.55 11.82
N MET A 520 -1.77 -12.22 10.78
CA MET A 520 -0.89 -13.39 10.90
C MET A 520 0.52 -13.02 11.39
N PHE A 521 0.94 -11.76 11.22
CA PHE A 521 2.35 -11.37 11.37
C PHE A 521 2.57 -10.13 12.23
N LEU A 522 1.80 -9.05 12.03
CA LEU A 522 2.15 -7.76 12.65
C LEU A 522 1.99 -7.79 14.17
N SER A 523 2.87 -7.10 14.88
CA SER A 523 2.85 -6.97 16.34
C SER A 523 1.57 -6.33 16.87
N SER A 524 0.92 -5.47 16.09
CA SER A 524 -0.39 -4.88 16.45
C SER A 524 -1.51 -5.90 16.64
N TYR A 525 -1.34 -7.14 16.15
CA TYR A 525 -2.30 -8.23 16.27
C TYR A 525 -1.79 -9.39 17.13
N GLU A 526 -0.65 -9.25 17.81
CA GLU A 526 -0.08 -10.30 18.66
C GLU A 526 -1.03 -10.73 19.77
N ALA A 527 -1.63 -9.77 20.49
CA ALA A 527 -2.61 -10.05 21.54
C ALA A 527 -3.85 -10.79 21.00
N LEU A 528 -4.31 -10.45 19.79
CA LEU A 528 -5.39 -11.19 19.11
C LEU A 528 -4.95 -12.62 18.78
N ARG A 529 -3.76 -12.83 18.20
CA ARG A 529 -3.25 -14.16 17.86
C ARG A 529 -3.17 -15.07 19.08
N ILE A 530 -2.59 -14.59 20.18
CA ILE A 530 -2.50 -15.34 21.44
C ILE A 530 -3.89 -15.76 21.92
N LYS A 531 -4.83 -14.81 21.98
CA LYS A 531 -6.23 -15.08 22.37
C LYS A 531 -6.90 -16.11 21.47
N LEU A 532 -6.71 -16.04 20.16
CA LEU A 532 -7.27 -17.01 19.22
C LEU A 532 -6.69 -18.41 19.43
N MET A 533 -5.38 -18.53 19.66
CA MET A 533 -4.72 -19.83 19.89
C MET A 533 -5.17 -20.53 21.17
N ASP A 534 -5.67 -19.78 22.16
CA ASP A 534 -6.19 -20.33 23.41
C ASP A 534 -7.67 -20.72 23.32
N LEU A 535 -8.44 -20.06 22.45
CA LEU A 535 -9.90 -20.24 22.34
C LEU A 535 -10.32 -21.11 21.15
N THR A 536 -9.45 -21.28 20.15
CA THR A 536 -9.81 -21.85 18.86
C THR A 536 -8.69 -22.74 18.30
N ALA A 537 -9.06 -23.61 17.35
CA ALA A 537 -8.12 -24.27 16.46
C ALA A 537 -8.35 -23.79 15.02
N ILE A 538 -7.27 -23.55 14.27
CA ILE A 538 -7.36 -23.34 12.82
C ILE A 538 -7.44 -24.71 12.17
N GLU A 539 -8.58 -25.03 11.56
CA GLU A 539 -8.81 -26.28 10.83
C GLU A 539 -8.16 -26.21 9.45
N SER A 540 -8.38 -25.09 8.76
CA SER A 540 -7.78 -24.84 7.47
C SER A 540 -7.59 -23.37 7.16
N MET A 541 -6.62 -23.07 6.31
CA MET A 541 -6.36 -21.74 5.79
C MET A 541 -5.87 -21.79 4.33
N ALA A 542 -6.56 -21.06 3.45
CA ALA A 542 -6.04 -20.67 2.15
C ALA A 542 -5.44 -19.27 2.28
N HIS A 543 -4.11 -19.20 2.39
CA HIS A 543 -3.35 -17.96 2.43
C HIS A 543 -3.10 -17.48 0.99
N MET A 544 -3.43 -16.23 0.69
CA MET A 544 -3.51 -15.73 -0.68
C MET A 544 -2.60 -14.52 -0.89
N ALA A 545 -1.86 -14.54 -2.00
CA ALA A 545 -1.02 -13.45 -2.43
C ALA A 545 -1.82 -12.19 -2.81
N ASN A 546 -1.10 -11.09 -3.04
CA ASN A 546 -1.69 -9.88 -3.61
C ASN A 546 -2.44 -10.21 -4.92
N MET A 547 -3.50 -9.47 -5.20
CA MET A 547 -4.32 -9.55 -6.41
C MET A 547 -5.15 -10.82 -6.60
N VAL A 548 -5.03 -11.85 -5.74
CA VAL A 548 -5.91 -13.05 -5.79
C VAL A 548 -7.39 -12.67 -5.61
N MET A 549 -7.68 -11.70 -4.74
CA MET A 549 -9.01 -11.10 -4.58
C MET A 549 -9.21 -9.82 -5.42
N GLY A 550 -8.29 -9.51 -6.34
CA GLY A 550 -8.30 -8.25 -7.11
C GLY A 550 -7.91 -7.01 -6.31
N ILE A 551 -7.25 -7.17 -5.16
CA ILE A 551 -6.80 -6.08 -4.27
C ILE A 551 -5.28 -6.13 -4.06
N ALA A 552 -4.63 -4.98 -3.87
CA ALA A 552 -3.17 -4.84 -3.87
C ALA A 552 -2.46 -5.30 -2.58
N PHE A 553 -3.09 -6.17 -1.79
CA PHE A 553 -2.54 -6.74 -0.55
C PHE A 553 -3.02 -8.19 -0.38
N GLY A 554 -2.25 -9.00 0.35
CA GLY A 554 -2.56 -10.41 0.60
C GLY A 554 -3.64 -10.62 1.65
N THR A 555 -4.36 -11.73 1.53
CA THR A 555 -5.50 -12.11 2.37
C THR A 555 -5.40 -13.57 2.83
N ALA A 556 -6.22 -13.96 3.79
CA ALA A 556 -6.31 -15.34 4.27
C ALA A 556 -7.79 -15.71 4.46
N ALA A 557 -8.23 -16.76 3.77
CA ALA A 557 -9.49 -17.42 4.03
C ALA A 557 -9.25 -18.51 5.07
N THR A 558 -9.76 -18.32 6.28
CA THR A 558 -9.42 -19.14 7.45
C THR A 558 -10.68 -19.71 8.08
N VAL A 559 -10.62 -20.99 8.45
CA VAL A 559 -11.68 -21.69 9.18
C VAL A 559 -11.18 -22.03 10.58
N TRP A 560 -11.84 -21.47 11.58
CA TRP A 560 -11.60 -21.72 12.99
C TRP A 560 -12.70 -22.60 13.58
N LYS A 561 -12.30 -23.54 14.44
CA LYS A 561 -13.18 -24.31 15.32
C LYS A 561 -13.11 -23.73 16.73
N VAL A 562 -14.25 -23.31 17.27
CA VAL A 562 -14.32 -22.73 18.63
C VAL A 562 -14.20 -23.85 19.66
N GLY A 563 -13.34 -23.66 20.67
CA GLY A 563 -13.08 -24.67 21.70
C GLY A 563 -12.17 -25.81 21.23
N GLY A 564 -11.36 -25.60 20.19
CA GLY A 564 -10.31 -26.52 19.75
C GLY A 564 -9.10 -26.57 20.70
N TYR A 565 -8.22 -27.56 20.51
CA TYR A 565 -7.02 -27.73 21.33
C TYR A 565 -5.79 -27.11 20.65
N THR A 566 -4.82 -26.68 21.45
CA THR A 566 -3.58 -26.06 20.95
C THR A 566 -2.75 -26.99 20.04
N ASN A 567 -2.92 -28.30 20.18
CA ASN A 567 -2.21 -29.33 19.41
C ASN A 567 -2.99 -29.81 18.18
N THR A 568 -4.18 -29.27 17.90
CA THR A 568 -4.93 -29.59 16.68
C THR A 568 -4.09 -29.19 15.46
N ILE A 569 -3.94 -30.12 14.52
CA ILE A 569 -3.10 -29.91 13.33
C ILE A 569 -3.98 -29.41 12.18
N GLY A 570 -3.78 -28.16 11.79
CA GLY A 570 -4.50 -27.50 10.69
C GLY A 570 -3.93 -27.80 9.30
N SER A 571 -4.69 -27.41 8.28
CA SER A 571 -4.34 -27.54 6.86
C SER A 571 -4.10 -26.18 6.20
N TYR A 572 -2.89 -25.93 5.72
CA TYR A 572 -2.54 -24.63 5.15
C TYR A 572 -2.03 -24.77 3.72
N CYS A 573 -2.49 -23.92 2.82
CA CYS A 573 -1.93 -23.80 1.46
C CYS A 573 -1.75 -22.33 1.08
N TYR A 574 -0.90 -22.08 0.09
CA TYR A 574 -0.71 -20.76 -0.50
C TYR A 574 -1.30 -20.69 -1.91
N VAL A 575 -1.99 -19.60 -2.25
CA VAL A 575 -2.56 -19.33 -3.57
C VAL A 575 -1.95 -18.06 -4.13
N GLU A 576 -1.38 -18.15 -5.33
CA GLU A 576 -0.81 -17.03 -6.08
C GLU A 576 -1.78 -16.55 -7.17
N TYR A 577 -1.57 -15.35 -7.69
CA TYR A 577 -2.43 -14.80 -8.75
C TYR A 577 -2.34 -15.65 -10.02
N GLU A 578 -1.14 -16.17 -10.30
CA GLU A 578 -0.82 -17.04 -11.44
C GLU A 578 -1.48 -18.43 -11.34
N ASP A 579 -1.92 -18.84 -10.14
CA ASP A 579 -2.66 -20.09 -9.93
C ASP A 579 -4.12 -20.00 -10.41
N LEU A 580 -4.62 -18.79 -10.64
CA LEU A 580 -5.98 -18.55 -11.12
C LEU A 580 -6.09 -18.77 -12.64
N GLY A 581 -7.19 -19.37 -13.06
CA GLY A 581 -7.59 -19.59 -14.44
C GLY A 581 -8.77 -18.71 -14.83
N GLU A 582 -9.64 -19.24 -15.69
CA GLU A 582 -10.87 -18.56 -16.10
C GLU A 582 -11.75 -18.20 -14.89
N GLU A 583 -12.44 -17.06 -14.98
CA GLU A 583 -13.36 -16.55 -13.96
C GLU A 583 -12.74 -16.37 -12.55
N ASN A 584 -11.40 -16.20 -12.47
CA ASN A 584 -10.65 -16.05 -11.21
C ASN A 584 -10.76 -17.26 -10.27
N LYS A 585 -10.99 -18.46 -10.81
CA LYS A 585 -10.99 -19.73 -10.07
C LYS A 585 -9.58 -20.34 -10.04
N PRO A 586 -9.14 -21.01 -8.95
CA PRO A 586 -7.93 -21.83 -8.96
C PRO A 586 -7.99 -22.91 -10.05
N LYS A 587 -6.92 -23.06 -10.84
CA LYS A 587 -6.82 -24.11 -11.88
C LYS A 587 -6.95 -25.52 -11.28
N VAL A 588 -6.34 -25.71 -10.11
CA VAL A 588 -6.38 -26.91 -9.26
C VAL A 588 -6.40 -26.43 -7.81
N PHE A 589 -7.08 -27.17 -6.93
CA PHE A 589 -7.08 -26.88 -5.50
C PHE A 589 -6.69 -28.13 -4.67
N PRO A 590 -5.74 -28.00 -3.71
CA PRO A 590 -4.86 -26.84 -3.50
C PRO A 590 -3.93 -26.59 -4.72
N PRO A 591 -3.40 -25.36 -4.90
CA PRO A 591 -2.51 -25.09 -6.02
C PRO A 591 -1.19 -25.86 -5.93
N HIS A 592 -0.64 -26.28 -7.08
CA HIS A 592 0.63 -27.01 -7.17
C HIS A 592 1.85 -26.08 -7.38
N ASN A 593 1.80 -24.87 -6.84
CA ASN A 593 2.87 -23.88 -6.95
C ASN A 593 4.13 -24.29 -6.17
N GLU A 594 5.26 -23.60 -6.42
CA GLU A 594 6.56 -23.92 -5.81
C GLU A 594 6.51 -23.91 -4.27
N ARG A 595 5.67 -23.06 -3.67
CA ARG A 595 5.51 -23.03 -2.21
C ARG A 595 4.84 -24.29 -1.72
N ASN A 596 3.73 -24.70 -2.31
CA ASN A 596 3.01 -25.89 -1.85
C ASN A 596 3.75 -27.20 -2.18
N GLN A 597 4.68 -27.20 -3.13
CA GLN A 597 5.60 -28.34 -3.40
C GLN A 597 6.50 -28.68 -2.20
N LYS A 598 6.85 -27.68 -1.39
CA LYS A 598 7.66 -27.86 -0.18
C LYS A 598 6.87 -28.42 1.00
N ALA A 599 5.54 -28.45 0.89
CA ALA A 599 4.69 -29.18 1.82
C ALA A 599 4.81 -30.71 1.60
N SER A 600 4.08 -31.52 2.35
CA SER A 600 4.10 -32.98 2.15
C SER A 600 3.81 -33.33 0.66
N PRO A 601 4.75 -34.00 -0.05
CA PRO A 601 4.72 -34.14 -1.52
C PRO A 601 3.47 -34.81 -2.09
N GLN A 602 2.69 -35.47 -1.26
CA GLN A 602 1.49 -36.21 -1.65
C GLN A 602 0.20 -35.39 -1.52
N ARG A 603 0.24 -34.22 -0.86
CA ARG A 603 -0.99 -33.50 -0.46
C ARG A 603 -0.95 -31.99 -0.60
N TRP A 604 0.20 -31.35 -0.85
CA TRP A 604 0.31 -29.91 -1.11
C TRP A 604 -0.18 -28.98 0.03
N PHE A 605 -0.47 -29.56 1.20
CA PHE A 605 -0.86 -28.85 2.42
C PHE A 605 0.23 -28.91 3.46
N TYR A 606 0.54 -27.77 4.04
CA TYR A 606 1.33 -27.67 5.25
C TYR A 606 0.50 -28.09 6.46
N ARG A 607 1.19 -28.60 7.49
CA ARG A 607 0.62 -29.14 8.72
C ARG A 607 1.27 -28.43 9.90
N ALA A 608 0.50 -27.63 10.61
CA ALA A 608 0.97 -26.85 11.76
C ALA A 608 -0.13 -26.75 12.82
N SER A 609 0.26 -26.52 14.07
CA SER A 609 -0.65 -26.37 15.21
C SER A 609 -0.41 -25.05 15.93
N ALA A 610 -1.33 -24.66 16.81
CA ALA A 610 -1.15 -23.47 17.65
C ALA A 610 0.11 -23.60 18.54
N SER A 611 0.42 -24.81 19.00
CA SER A 611 1.64 -25.11 19.77
C SER A 611 2.92 -24.83 18.98
N ASP A 612 2.90 -24.97 17.65
CA ASP A 612 4.04 -24.66 16.80
C ASP A 612 4.23 -23.15 16.67
N PHE A 613 3.13 -22.41 16.46
CA PHE A 613 3.20 -20.95 16.34
C PHE A 613 3.68 -20.27 17.63
N LYS A 614 3.26 -20.78 18.80
CA LYS A 614 3.66 -20.27 20.12
C LYS A 614 5.16 -20.35 20.40
N LYS A 615 5.91 -21.20 19.68
CA LYS A 615 7.37 -21.29 19.82
C LYS A 615 8.09 -20.08 19.23
N ILE A 616 7.49 -19.40 18.27
CA ILE A 616 8.08 -18.23 17.64
C ILE A 616 7.61 -16.98 18.42
N PRO A 617 8.52 -16.09 18.85
CA PRO A 617 8.15 -14.84 19.52
C PRO A 617 7.13 -14.03 18.72
N GLY A 618 6.13 -13.48 19.41
CA GLY A 618 4.98 -12.81 18.77
C GLY A 618 3.93 -13.76 18.16
N SER A 619 4.14 -15.08 18.25
CA SER A 619 3.27 -16.14 17.75
C SER A 619 2.74 -15.93 16.31
N PRO A 620 3.60 -15.61 15.30
CA PRO A 620 3.16 -15.48 13.92
C PRO A 620 2.62 -16.81 13.37
N ILE A 621 1.63 -16.74 12.45
CA ILE A 621 1.04 -17.93 11.79
C ILE A 621 1.94 -18.40 10.64
N ALA A 622 3.18 -18.77 10.96
CA ALA A 622 4.22 -19.19 10.03
C ALA A 622 4.14 -20.70 9.72
N TYR A 623 3.02 -21.16 9.14
CA TYR A 623 2.74 -22.59 8.92
C TYR A 623 3.73 -23.34 8.01
N TRP A 624 4.54 -22.60 7.24
CA TRP A 624 5.54 -23.17 6.32
C TRP A 624 6.88 -23.47 6.98
N THR A 625 7.04 -23.13 8.27
CA THR A 625 8.29 -23.35 9.00
C THR A 625 8.51 -24.83 9.32
N THR A 626 9.77 -25.28 9.31
CA THR A 626 10.09 -26.69 9.62
C THR A 626 10.19 -26.93 11.12
N LYS A 627 10.08 -28.20 11.54
CA LYS A 627 10.27 -28.57 12.95
C LYS A 627 11.69 -28.27 13.46
N SER A 628 12.71 -28.27 12.60
CA SER A 628 14.08 -27.92 12.99
C SER A 628 14.21 -26.43 13.32
N VAL A 629 13.61 -25.55 12.52
CA VAL A 629 13.59 -24.11 12.81
C VAL A 629 12.79 -23.81 14.09
N LEU A 630 11.65 -24.48 14.29
CA LEU A 630 10.88 -24.34 15.54
C LEU A 630 11.67 -24.78 16.77
N ARG A 631 12.47 -25.85 16.66
CA ARG A 631 13.37 -26.28 17.73
C ARG A 631 14.44 -25.24 18.02
N ALA A 632 14.93 -24.52 17.01
CA ALA A 632 15.91 -23.45 17.23
C ALA A 632 15.35 -22.33 18.10
N PHE A 633 14.11 -21.88 17.88
CA PHE A 633 13.46 -20.88 18.73
C PHE A 633 13.20 -21.36 20.16
N ASP A 634 13.01 -22.66 20.36
CA ASP A 634 12.70 -23.27 21.65
C ASP A 634 13.98 -23.63 22.45
N SER A 635 15.07 -23.96 21.75
CA SER A 635 16.30 -24.49 22.35
C SER A 635 17.39 -23.46 22.57
N PHE A 636 17.41 -22.38 21.78
CA PHE A 636 18.39 -21.30 21.89
C PHE A 636 17.77 -20.07 22.53
N PRO A 637 18.50 -19.31 23.37
CA PRO A 637 18.00 -18.06 23.91
C PRO A 637 17.84 -17.01 22.81
N GLN A 638 17.09 -15.97 23.13
CA GLN A 638 16.92 -14.80 22.26
C GLN A 638 18.09 -13.81 22.42
N ILE A 639 18.37 -13.02 21.38
CA ILE A 639 19.40 -11.97 21.43
C ILE A 639 19.14 -10.98 22.58
N ASN A 640 17.89 -10.61 22.83
CA ASN A 640 17.52 -9.65 23.89
C ASN A 640 17.77 -10.17 25.32
N GLU A 641 18.05 -11.47 25.50
CA GLU A 641 18.45 -12.04 26.80
C GLU A 641 19.94 -11.80 27.10
N VAL A 642 20.74 -11.47 26.08
CA VAL A 642 22.21 -11.39 26.17
C VAL A 642 22.81 -10.11 25.61
N CYS A 643 22.07 -9.34 24.81
CA CYS A 643 22.50 -8.09 24.17
C CYS A 643 21.33 -7.11 24.12
N GLU A 644 21.63 -5.83 23.86
CA GLU A 644 20.62 -4.78 23.83
C GLU A 644 20.44 -4.19 22.42
N PRO A 645 19.47 -4.68 21.64
CA PRO A 645 19.02 -3.99 20.43
C PRO A 645 18.34 -2.66 20.82
N LYS A 646 18.78 -1.55 20.23
CA LYS A 646 18.31 -0.19 20.53
C LYS A 646 17.83 0.55 19.29
N SER A 647 16.84 1.41 19.48
CA SER A 647 16.57 2.51 18.56
C SER A 647 17.43 3.72 18.94
N GLY A 648 17.88 4.46 17.94
CA GLY A 648 18.67 5.68 18.12
C GLY A 648 17.87 6.96 17.96
N LEU A 649 18.61 8.04 17.68
CA LEU A 649 18.10 9.41 17.55
C LEU A 649 17.01 9.55 16.47
N SER A 650 15.87 10.13 16.83
CA SER A 650 14.89 10.63 15.87
C SER A 650 15.05 12.13 15.69
N THR A 651 15.46 12.58 14.51
CA THR A 651 15.71 14.00 14.22
C THR A 651 14.44 14.84 14.14
N THR A 652 13.31 14.23 13.76
CA THR A 652 12.00 14.88 13.48
C THR A 652 12.00 15.93 12.35
N ASP A 653 13.15 16.52 12.04
CA ASP A 653 13.40 17.42 10.92
C ASP A 653 14.77 17.12 10.29
N ASN A 654 14.77 16.31 9.23
CA ASN A 654 16.01 15.96 8.52
C ASN A 654 16.65 17.14 7.79
N ASN A 655 15.87 18.15 7.37
CA ASN A 655 16.42 19.29 6.64
C ASN A 655 17.20 20.22 7.56
N ARG A 656 16.79 20.34 8.82
CA ARG A 656 17.49 21.13 9.83
C ARG A 656 18.72 20.41 10.39
N PHE A 657 18.59 19.12 10.73
CA PHE A 657 19.57 18.43 11.56
C PHE A 657 20.54 17.50 10.82
N LEU A 658 20.33 17.17 9.54
CA LEU A 658 21.22 16.27 8.80
C LEU A 658 21.88 16.94 7.60
N ARG A 659 23.15 16.60 7.37
CA ARG A 659 23.93 16.96 6.18
C ARG A 659 24.69 15.73 5.69
N PHE A 660 25.05 15.71 4.41
CA PHE A 660 26.17 14.87 4.00
C PHE A 660 27.48 15.49 4.50
N TRP A 661 28.46 14.65 4.83
CA TRP A 661 29.73 15.12 5.41
C TRP A 661 30.45 16.14 4.52
N TYR A 662 30.32 16.01 3.20
CA TYR A 662 30.94 16.90 2.20
C TYR A 662 30.18 18.22 1.99
N GLU A 663 29.06 18.45 2.69
CA GLU A 663 28.35 19.74 2.62
C GLU A 663 28.91 20.76 3.61
N VAL A 664 29.58 20.32 4.67
CA VAL A 664 30.02 21.13 5.82
C VAL A 664 31.55 21.18 5.91
N ASN A 665 32.09 22.03 6.78
CA ASN A 665 33.53 22.10 7.03
C ASN A 665 34.08 20.75 7.51
N PHE A 666 35.00 20.15 6.74
CA PHE A 666 35.56 18.83 7.07
C PHE A 666 36.29 18.80 8.42
N ASN A 667 37.10 19.81 8.71
CA ASN A 667 37.81 19.93 9.99
C ASN A 667 36.86 20.23 11.18
N GLY A 668 35.60 20.55 10.90
CA GLY A 668 34.54 20.76 11.89
C GLY A 668 33.82 19.48 12.30
N ILE A 669 34.25 18.31 11.81
CA ILE A 669 33.67 17.00 12.12
C ILE A 669 34.66 16.19 12.98
N PRO A 670 34.29 15.77 14.20
CA PRO A 670 35.16 14.97 15.05
C PRO A 670 34.96 13.46 14.79
N PHE A 671 35.84 12.86 13.99
CA PHE A 671 35.78 11.42 13.64
C PHE A 671 36.32 10.47 14.73
N GLU A 672 37.06 11.01 15.70
CA GLU A 672 37.77 10.23 16.73
C GLU A 672 37.05 10.17 18.08
N ILE A 673 35.87 10.79 18.21
CA ILE A 673 35.11 10.76 19.47
C ILE A 673 34.60 9.35 19.74
N THR A 674 34.82 8.88 20.97
CA THR A 674 34.48 7.52 21.40
C THR A 674 33.37 7.48 22.44
N ASP A 675 33.14 8.58 23.16
CA ASP A 675 32.10 8.69 24.18
C ASP A 675 31.32 10.00 24.09
N ILE A 676 30.04 9.96 24.44
CA ILE A 676 29.15 11.13 24.39
C ILE A 676 29.59 12.26 25.34
N SER A 677 30.27 11.94 26.44
CA SER A 677 30.78 12.94 27.40
C SER A 677 31.79 13.91 26.76
N GLU A 678 32.52 13.46 25.74
CA GLU A 678 33.49 14.29 25.00
C GLU A 678 32.79 15.42 24.22
N THR A 679 31.47 15.32 23.98
CA THR A 679 30.69 16.30 23.20
C THR A 679 30.24 17.53 24.01
N VAL A 680 30.44 17.54 25.33
CA VAL A 680 29.96 18.61 26.22
C VAL A 680 30.80 19.88 26.08
N ASP A 681 32.13 19.73 26.14
CA ASP A 681 33.08 20.83 26.06
C ASP A 681 33.65 21.01 24.65
N ALA A 682 33.35 20.09 23.73
CA ALA A 682 33.80 20.16 22.35
C ALA A 682 32.97 21.17 21.53
N ASN A 683 33.65 22.09 20.85
CA ASN A 683 33.04 23.13 20.04
C ASN A 683 32.79 22.69 18.58
N TYR A 684 32.25 21.48 18.39
CA TYR A 684 31.84 20.98 17.07
C TYR A 684 30.32 21.02 16.93
N ARG A 685 29.86 21.34 15.72
CA ARG A 685 28.43 21.35 15.37
C ARG A 685 27.99 20.01 14.81
N TRP A 686 28.77 19.45 13.88
CA TRP A 686 28.40 18.27 13.10
C TRP A 686 29.16 17.03 13.56
N TYR A 687 28.45 15.94 13.83
CA TYR A 687 29.02 14.68 14.30
C TYR A 687 28.65 13.53 13.35
N PRO A 688 29.53 12.53 13.13
CA PRO A 688 29.22 11.37 12.30
C PRO A 688 27.90 10.69 12.69
N PHE A 689 27.07 10.35 11.70
CA PHE A 689 25.72 9.83 11.92
C PHE A 689 25.35 8.66 10.98
N SER A 690 24.81 7.59 11.56
CA SER A 690 24.21 6.48 10.81
C SER A 690 22.70 6.64 10.71
N LYS A 691 22.21 6.97 9.51
CA LYS A 691 20.77 7.04 9.20
C LYS A 691 20.19 5.68 8.75
N GLY A 692 20.99 4.63 8.76
CA GLY A 692 20.76 3.44 7.94
C GLY A 692 21.42 3.62 6.56
N GLY A 693 20.91 2.96 5.53
CA GLY A 693 21.40 3.13 4.16
C GLY A 693 21.01 1.99 3.23
N ASP A 694 21.63 1.98 2.06
CA ASP A 694 21.41 0.98 1.02
C ASP A 694 21.88 -0.42 1.45
N TYR A 695 21.48 -1.45 0.71
CA TYR A 695 21.85 -2.85 0.98
C TYR A 695 23.36 -3.03 0.92
N ARG A 696 24.04 -3.04 2.07
CA ARG A 696 25.49 -3.22 2.15
C ARG A 696 25.85 -3.94 3.44
N LYS A 697 26.63 -5.01 3.31
CA LYS A 697 27.12 -5.81 4.43
C LYS A 697 28.54 -5.44 4.84
N TRP A 698 28.72 -5.73 6.13
CA TRP A 698 29.90 -5.65 6.99
C TRP A 698 30.35 -4.24 7.35
N GLU A 699 30.45 -3.32 6.40
CA GLU A 699 30.87 -1.93 6.68
C GLU A 699 30.37 -0.95 5.61
N GLY A 700 30.33 0.36 5.93
CA GLY A 700 30.01 1.45 4.98
C GLY A 700 28.71 2.19 5.31
N ASN A 701 28.12 2.86 4.31
CA ASN A 701 26.96 3.76 4.46
C ASN A 701 27.21 4.93 5.44
N ARG A 702 28.47 5.36 5.51
CA ARG A 702 28.97 6.43 6.37
C ARG A 702 29.01 7.73 5.59
N GLU A 703 27.84 8.34 5.43
CA GLU A 703 27.68 9.51 4.55
C GLU A 703 27.14 10.74 5.27
N TYR A 704 26.45 10.55 6.40
CA TYR A 704 25.72 11.60 7.09
C TYR A 704 26.46 12.11 8.31
N VAL A 705 26.23 13.39 8.60
CA VAL A 705 26.53 14.02 9.89
C VAL A 705 25.25 14.63 10.46
N VAL A 706 25.16 14.69 11.79
CA VAL A 706 24.03 15.27 12.54
C VAL A 706 24.50 16.47 13.34
N ASN A 707 23.68 17.52 13.41
CA ASN A 707 23.91 18.63 14.31
C ASN A 707 23.68 18.16 15.76
N TRP A 708 24.79 17.99 16.49
CA TRP A 708 24.83 17.61 17.90
C TRP A 708 25.56 18.67 18.74
N TRP A 709 25.50 19.93 18.30
CA TRP A 709 26.20 21.03 18.94
C TRP A 709 25.84 21.17 20.42
N HIS A 710 26.84 21.40 21.27
CA HIS A 710 26.71 21.48 22.73
C HIS A 710 25.92 20.29 23.30
N ASN A 711 26.33 19.06 22.99
CA ASN A 711 25.63 17.84 23.38
C ASN A 711 24.14 17.79 22.93
N GLY A 712 23.87 18.37 21.77
CA GLY A 712 22.56 18.34 21.12
C GLY A 712 21.49 19.21 21.77
N VAL A 713 21.83 20.36 22.37
CA VAL A 713 20.82 21.28 22.97
C VAL A 713 19.68 21.58 22.00
N GLU A 714 20.01 21.99 20.78
CA GLU A 714 19.02 22.40 19.77
C GLU A 714 18.07 21.26 19.38
N ILE A 715 18.60 20.06 19.14
CA ILE A 715 17.79 18.90 18.74
C ILE A 715 16.98 18.34 19.92
N ARG A 716 17.51 18.41 21.16
CA ARG A 716 16.77 18.06 22.37
C ARG A 716 15.57 18.99 22.56
N ASP A 717 15.76 20.29 22.39
CA ASP A 717 14.67 21.28 22.49
C ASP A 717 13.64 21.10 21.36
N ALA A 718 14.10 20.96 20.12
CA ALA A 718 13.22 20.79 18.96
C ALA A 718 12.38 19.48 19.02
N THR A 719 12.92 18.44 19.67
CA THR A 719 12.22 17.16 19.81
C THR A 719 11.39 17.07 21.09
N ARG A 720 11.53 17.99 22.05
CA ARG A 720 10.90 17.88 23.38
C ARG A 720 9.38 17.65 23.35
N ASP A 721 8.67 18.40 22.52
CA ASP A 721 7.20 18.40 22.45
C ASP A 721 6.65 17.65 21.23
N ALA A 722 7.53 17.11 20.36
CA ALA A 722 7.11 16.37 19.19
C ALA A 722 6.48 15.03 19.60
N ALA A 723 5.36 14.65 18.96
CA ALA A 723 4.79 13.32 19.12
C ALA A 723 5.79 12.25 18.61
N GLY A 724 6.53 11.62 19.52
CA GLY A 724 7.63 10.70 19.19
C GLY A 724 9.03 11.31 19.33
N GLY A 725 9.14 12.50 19.90
CA GLY A 725 10.38 13.19 20.20
C GLY A 725 11.26 12.43 21.17
N ARG A 726 12.37 11.86 20.68
CA ARG A 726 13.22 11.02 21.51
C ARG A 726 14.66 11.06 21.01
N VAL A 727 15.49 11.79 21.74
CA VAL A 727 16.88 11.38 21.94
C VAL A 727 16.81 10.07 22.74
N VAL A 728 17.00 8.93 22.08
CA VAL A 728 16.92 7.58 22.68
C VAL A 728 18.32 7.00 22.73
N SER A 729 18.62 6.28 23.81
CA SER A 729 19.87 5.53 23.96
C SER A 729 21.15 6.38 23.81
N PRO A 730 21.21 7.65 24.28
CA PRO A 730 22.41 8.48 24.15
C PRO A 730 23.66 7.85 24.78
N GLU A 731 23.49 7.00 25.79
CA GLU A 731 24.54 6.21 26.43
C GLU A 731 25.23 5.19 25.50
N PHE A 732 24.69 4.97 24.29
CA PHE A 732 25.27 4.11 23.27
C PHE A 732 25.85 4.88 22.08
N TYR A 733 25.77 6.20 22.07
CA TYR A 733 26.37 7.00 20.99
C TYR A 733 27.89 6.85 21.01
N PHE A 734 28.50 6.82 19.83
CA PHE A 734 29.94 6.65 19.60
C PHE A 734 30.53 5.28 19.97
N LYS A 735 29.81 4.46 20.75
CA LYS A 735 30.23 3.09 21.09
C LYS A 735 30.30 2.19 19.86
N ARG A 736 31.21 1.23 19.93
CA ARG A 736 31.32 0.15 18.96
C ARG A 736 30.11 -0.78 19.05
N GLY A 737 29.59 -1.21 17.90
CA GLY A 737 28.46 -2.13 17.82
C GLY A 737 28.10 -2.48 16.37
N ILE A 738 26.84 -2.86 16.16
CA ILE A 738 26.29 -3.28 14.86
C ILE A 738 25.09 -2.39 14.52
N THR A 739 24.98 -1.94 13.27
CA THR A 739 23.83 -1.18 12.76
C THR A 739 23.15 -1.87 11.60
N TRP A 740 21.87 -1.54 11.40
CA TRP A 740 21.10 -1.94 10.23
C TRP A 740 20.06 -0.88 9.86
N SER A 741 19.57 -0.96 8.62
CA SER A 741 18.50 -0.09 8.15
C SER A 741 17.16 -0.57 8.73
N GLY A 742 16.47 0.30 9.47
CA GLY A 742 15.18 -0.01 10.08
C GLY A 742 14.10 -0.33 9.05
N ILE A 743 14.16 0.29 7.87
CA ILE A 743 13.29 -0.01 6.74
C ILE A 743 14.16 -0.39 5.56
N SER A 744 13.84 -1.50 4.90
CA SER A 744 14.53 -1.92 3.68
C SER A 744 13.58 -2.62 2.72
N SER A 745 13.59 -2.18 1.45
CA SER A 745 12.92 -2.87 0.34
C SER A 745 13.77 -4.01 -0.25
N SER A 746 15.04 -4.09 0.15
CA SER A 746 15.96 -5.18 -0.18
C SER A 746 16.12 -6.12 1.03
N LYS A 747 17.09 -7.04 0.98
CA LYS A 747 17.41 -7.91 2.12
C LYS A 747 17.94 -7.07 3.31
N PRO A 748 17.61 -7.45 4.56
CA PRO A 748 18.30 -6.92 5.73
C PRO A 748 19.81 -7.07 5.59
N SER A 749 20.56 -6.05 6.01
CA SER A 749 22.02 -6.07 5.98
C SER A 749 22.59 -5.34 7.18
N MET A 750 23.54 -6.00 7.84
CA MET A 750 24.13 -5.52 9.08
C MET A 750 25.57 -5.09 8.85
N ARG A 751 25.97 -4.00 9.52
CA ARG A 751 27.29 -3.37 9.39
C ARG A 751 27.87 -3.08 10.76
N ALA A 752 29.19 -3.08 10.88
CA ALA A 752 29.84 -2.57 12.07
C ALA A 752 29.64 -1.05 12.18
N ILE A 753 29.58 -0.54 13.41
CA ILE A 753 29.59 0.89 13.71
C ILE A 753 30.54 1.17 14.84
N GLN A 754 31.17 2.34 14.79
CA GLN A 754 32.05 2.89 15.81
C GLN A 754 32.18 4.41 15.58
N ASN A 755 32.39 5.17 16.65
CA ASN A 755 32.65 6.63 16.63
C ASN A 755 31.55 7.46 15.92
N LEU A 756 30.30 7.03 16.00
CA LEU A 756 29.16 7.74 15.40
C LEU A 756 27.89 7.67 16.24
N ILE A 757 26.98 8.61 16.00
CA ILE A 757 25.61 8.58 16.53
C ILE A 757 24.74 7.74 15.57
N PHE A 758 23.84 6.92 16.09
CA PHE A 758 22.93 6.10 15.28
C PHE A 758 21.49 6.62 15.39
N GLY A 759 20.73 6.52 14.29
CA GLY A 759 19.38 7.08 14.18
C GLY A 759 18.24 6.08 14.43
N SER A 760 17.01 6.56 14.43
CA SER A 760 15.82 5.69 14.43
C SER A 760 15.65 4.89 13.12
N GLY A 761 16.18 5.43 12.02
CA GLY A 761 16.30 4.75 10.71
C GLY A 761 17.53 3.83 10.59
N GLY A 762 18.55 4.04 11.41
CA GLY A 762 19.76 3.21 11.52
C GLY A 762 19.90 2.68 12.94
N LYS A 763 19.23 1.56 13.24
CA LYS A 763 19.14 1.01 14.60
C LYS A 763 20.49 0.41 15.03
N GLY A 764 20.65 0.11 16.33
CA GLY A 764 21.91 -0.36 16.90
C GLY A 764 21.76 -1.64 17.71
N LEU A 765 22.79 -2.47 17.73
CA LEU A 765 22.97 -3.60 18.64
C LEU A 765 24.36 -3.46 19.25
N PHE A 766 24.43 -3.41 20.58
CA PHE A 766 25.67 -3.25 21.32
C PHE A 766 25.95 -4.52 22.12
N THR A 767 27.18 -5.01 22.01
CA THR A 767 27.59 -6.32 22.56
C THR A 767 28.73 -6.14 23.56
N ASP A 768 28.90 -7.13 24.45
CA ASP A 768 30.02 -7.19 25.40
C ASP A 768 31.31 -7.72 24.72
N GLY A 769 31.76 -6.99 23.69
CA GLY A 769 33.00 -7.30 22.94
C GLY A 769 32.91 -8.51 22.00
N LYS A 770 31.71 -9.00 21.68
CA LYS A 770 31.47 -10.17 20.81
C LYS A 770 30.94 -9.78 19.43
N ASP A 771 31.25 -8.57 18.96
CA ASP A 771 30.63 -7.98 17.76
C ASP A 771 30.77 -8.86 16.52
N ASN A 772 31.92 -9.52 16.33
CA ASN A 772 32.15 -10.40 15.18
C ASN A 772 31.13 -11.54 15.13
N PHE A 773 30.89 -12.20 16.26
CA PHE A 773 29.96 -13.32 16.35
C PHE A 773 28.52 -12.89 16.00
N TYR A 774 28.05 -11.79 16.60
CA TYR A 774 26.70 -11.28 16.32
C TYR A 774 26.57 -10.73 14.89
N LEU A 775 27.60 -10.04 14.38
CA LEU A 775 27.60 -9.54 13.00
C LEU A 775 27.57 -10.68 11.98
N GLY A 776 28.36 -11.73 12.22
CA GLY A 776 28.34 -12.97 11.44
C GLY A 776 26.97 -13.64 11.46
N PHE A 777 26.39 -13.80 12.64
CA PHE A 777 25.06 -14.41 12.80
C PHE A 777 23.99 -13.61 12.04
N LEU A 778 23.91 -12.30 12.27
CA LEU A 778 22.84 -11.47 11.71
C LEU A 778 22.88 -11.34 10.18
N ASN A 779 24.04 -11.54 9.57
CA ASN A 779 24.20 -11.59 8.12
C ASN A 779 24.13 -13.01 7.53
N SER A 780 23.89 -14.04 8.36
CA SER A 780 23.75 -15.44 7.92
C SER A 780 22.38 -15.74 7.32
N LYS A 781 22.29 -16.80 6.49
CA LYS A 781 21.01 -17.29 5.94
C LYS A 781 19.97 -17.63 7.02
N ILE A 782 20.40 -18.12 8.19
CA ILE A 782 19.49 -18.47 9.28
C ILE A 782 18.85 -17.22 9.88
N ALA A 783 19.64 -16.21 10.23
CA ALA A 783 19.10 -14.99 10.79
C ALA A 783 18.12 -14.32 9.81
N LEU A 784 18.46 -14.29 8.52
CA LEU A 784 17.55 -13.77 7.48
C LEU A 784 16.27 -14.59 7.35
N TYR A 785 16.35 -15.93 7.42
CA TYR A 785 15.18 -16.81 7.39
C TYR A 785 14.27 -16.57 8.61
N CYS A 786 14.84 -16.61 9.83
CA CYS A 786 14.12 -16.35 11.08
C CYS A 786 13.52 -14.93 11.12
N LEU A 787 14.25 -13.93 10.63
CA LEU A 787 13.77 -12.56 10.56
C LEU A 787 12.58 -12.43 9.59
N GLY A 788 12.56 -13.19 8.50
CA GLY A 788 11.41 -13.29 7.60
C GLY A 788 10.16 -13.90 8.24
N LEU A 789 10.30 -14.70 9.31
CA LEU A 789 9.17 -15.22 10.08
C LEU A 789 8.65 -14.18 11.08
N LEU A 790 9.54 -13.42 11.71
CA LEU A 790 9.23 -12.41 12.73
C LEU A 790 8.74 -11.09 12.15
N SER A 791 9.29 -10.67 11.00
CA SER A 791 8.90 -9.48 10.27
C SER A 791 8.91 -9.75 8.76
N PRO A 792 7.81 -10.29 8.21
CA PRO A 792 7.67 -10.48 6.76
C PRO A 792 7.39 -9.16 6.00
N THR A 793 7.56 -8.01 6.66
CA THR A 793 7.37 -6.68 6.07
C THR A 793 8.71 -5.99 5.82
N LEU A 794 8.69 -4.78 5.27
CA LEU A 794 9.90 -4.00 5.04
C LEU A 794 10.51 -3.41 6.32
N ASN A 795 9.86 -3.55 7.50
CA ASN A 795 10.28 -2.91 8.74
C ASN A 795 10.97 -3.87 9.71
N TYR A 796 12.23 -3.60 10.03
CA TYR A 796 13.09 -4.40 10.90
C TYR A 796 13.39 -3.65 12.19
N GLU A 797 12.50 -3.78 13.17
CA GLU A 797 12.62 -3.15 14.48
C GLU A 797 13.64 -3.84 15.40
N ALA A 798 14.11 -3.10 16.40
CA ALA A 798 15.02 -3.61 17.44
C ALA A 798 14.46 -4.86 18.13
N GLY A 799 13.14 -4.90 18.37
CA GLY A 799 12.47 -6.07 18.94
C GLY A 799 12.52 -7.32 18.06
N HIS A 800 12.50 -7.17 16.72
CA HIS A 800 12.61 -8.31 15.81
C HIS A 800 14.03 -8.91 15.87
N ILE A 801 15.07 -8.07 15.84
CA ILE A 801 16.45 -8.53 16.01
C ILE A 801 16.64 -9.16 17.39
N GLY A 802 16.09 -8.54 18.43
CA GLY A 802 16.13 -9.07 19.79
C GLY A 802 15.50 -10.45 19.94
N SER A 803 14.50 -10.78 19.13
CA SER A 803 13.77 -12.06 19.20
C SER A 803 14.41 -13.20 18.41
N LEU A 804 15.54 -12.96 17.73
CA LEU A 804 16.22 -14.01 16.97
C LEU A 804 16.88 -15.03 17.92
N PRO A 805 16.78 -16.34 17.63
CA PRO A 805 17.41 -17.38 18.44
C PRO A 805 18.92 -17.37 18.18
N ILE A 806 19.73 -17.24 19.22
CA ILE A 806 21.19 -17.16 19.12
C ILE A 806 21.89 -18.37 19.75
N THR A 807 22.72 -19.07 18.96
CA THR A 807 23.51 -20.20 19.44
C THR A 807 24.60 -19.79 20.44
N HIS A 808 24.99 -20.72 21.31
CA HIS A 808 26.13 -20.56 22.22
C HIS A 808 27.38 -21.34 21.77
N SER A 809 27.42 -21.78 20.51
CA SER A 809 28.55 -22.52 19.97
C SER A 809 29.86 -21.72 20.08
N SER A 810 30.80 -22.20 20.89
CA SER A 810 32.14 -21.62 21.01
C SER A 810 32.92 -21.75 19.69
N ASP A 811 32.75 -22.88 18.99
CA ASP A 811 33.35 -23.11 17.67
C ASP A 811 32.85 -22.08 16.64
N ALA A 812 31.55 -21.79 16.63
CA ALA A 812 30.99 -20.76 15.75
C ALA A 812 31.57 -19.38 16.08
N LYS A 813 31.67 -19.04 17.38
CA LYS A 813 32.29 -17.80 17.82
C LYS A 813 33.75 -17.69 17.35
N ASP A 814 34.56 -18.71 17.57
CA ASP A 814 35.98 -18.69 17.22
C ASP A 814 36.19 -18.55 15.71
N LYS A 815 35.40 -19.27 14.90
CA LYS A 815 35.42 -19.12 13.43
C LYS A 815 34.95 -17.73 12.98
N CYS A 816 33.94 -17.15 13.62
CA CYS A 816 33.53 -15.76 13.33
C CYS A 816 34.64 -14.76 13.70
N ASP A 817 35.31 -14.95 14.84
CA ASP A 817 36.44 -14.10 15.25
C ASP A 817 37.62 -14.17 14.26
N MET A 818 37.75 -15.25 13.51
CA MET A 818 38.72 -15.39 12.41
C MET A 818 38.24 -14.76 11.09
N ASN A 819 37.00 -15.04 10.67
CA ASN A 819 36.53 -14.73 9.31
C ASN A 819 35.91 -13.32 9.16
N ILE A 820 35.15 -12.87 10.16
CA ILE A 820 34.42 -11.59 10.09
C ILE A 820 35.34 -10.38 9.96
N PRO A 821 36.51 -10.30 10.64
CA PRO A 821 37.45 -9.20 10.43
C PRO A 821 37.87 -9.04 8.98
N ARG A 822 38.06 -10.15 8.24
CA ARG A 822 38.40 -10.10 6.81
C ARG A 822 37.25 -9.59 5.97
N LEU A 823 36.01 -10.03 6.23
CA LEU A 823 34.81 -9.52 5.57
C LEU A 823 34.60 -8.02 5.80
N THR A 824 34.77 -7.55 7.05
CA THR A 824 34.69 -6.11 7.37
C THR A 824 35.80 -5.32 6.69
N TYR A 825 37.02 -5.87 6.59
CA TYR A 825 38.13 -5.23 5.90
C TYR A 825 37.85 -5.08 4.39
N LEU A 826 37.42 -6.16 3.71
CA LEU A 826 37.12 -6.10 2.27
C LEU A 826 36.01 -5.07 1.98
N SER A 827 34.96 -5.05 2.80
CA SER A 827 33.88 -4.07 2.67
C SER A 827 34.35 -2.64 2.97
N LYS A 828 35.20 -2.42 3.98
CA LYS A 828 35.76 -1.09 4.26
C LYS A 828 36.66 -0.62 3.11
N TYR A 829 37.56 -1.47 2.63
CA TYR A 829 38.49 -1.15 1.55
C TYR A 829 37.76 -0.76 0.25
N ASP A 830 36.70 -1.50 -0.12
CA ASP A 830 35.84 -1.11 -1.24
C ASP A 830 35.13 0.22 -0.98
N TRP A 831 34.54 0.43 0.21
CA TRP A 831 33.84 1.69 0.54
C TRP A 831 34.77 2.91 0.44
N ASP A 832 35.98 2.79 0.96
CA ASP A 832 36.98 3.86 1.00
C ASP A 832 37.69 4.08 -0.36
N SER A 833 37.35 3.28 -1.38
CA SER A 833 37.83 3.47 -2.76
C SER A 833 37.03 4.50 -3.55
N TYR A 834 35.97 5.10 -2.97
CA TYR A 834 35.09 6.06 -3.63
C TYR A 834 35.01 7.40 -2.89
N GLU A 835 34.97 8.52 -3.65
CA GLU A 835 34.96 9.90 -3.12
C GLU A 835 33.82 10.25 -2.13
N THR A 836 32.81 9.39 -2.04
CA THR A 836 31.70 9.55 -1.09
C THR A 836 32.04 9.07 0.32
N SER A 837 33.12 8.30 0.49
CA SER A 837 33.68 7.99 1.81
C SER A 837 34.50 9.17 2.31
N TRP A 838 34.35 9.52 3.59
CA TRP A 838 35.21 10.51 4.25
C TRP A 838 36.64 10.01 4.48
N ASP A 839 36.87 8.69 4.36
CA ASP A 839 38.20 8.06 4.45
C ASP A 839 38.85 7.87 3.05
N PHE A 840 38.24 8.38 1.98
CA PHE A 840 38.78 8.26 0.63
C PHE A 840 40.14 8.95 0.50
N THR A 841 41.15 8.19 0.06
CA THR A 841 42.53 8.69 -0.02
C THR A 841 42.98 9.00 -1.44
N ARG A 842 42.73 8.10 -2.40
CA ARG A 842 43.18 8.21 -3.80
C ARG A 842 42.35 7.30 -4.69
N GLN A 843 42.20 7.68 -5.96
CA GLN A 843 41.55 6.83 -6.96
C GLN A 843 42.34 5.52 -7.20
N PRO A 844 41.69 4.32 -7.21
CA PRO A 844 42.37 3.02 -7.28
C PRO A 844 43.34 2.79 -8.45
N LEU A 845 43.08 3.33 -9.65
CA LEU A 845 43.97 3.24 -10.82
C LEU A 845 45.31 3.98 -10.63
N LEU A 846 45.40 4.87 -9.64
CA LEU A 846 46.62 5.62 -9.30
C LEU A 846 47.38 4.99 -8.14
N GLN A 847 46.95 3.84 -7.64
CA GLN A 847 47.69 3.12 -6.61
C GLN A 847 48.91 2.41 -7.24
N PRO A 848 50.11 2.55 -6.65
CA PRO A 848 51.33 1.96 -7.20
C PRO A 848 51.24 0.45 -7.45
N GLU A 849 50.46 -0.26 -6.63
CA GLU A 849 50.27 -1.70 -6.69
C GLU A 849 49.63 -2.17 -8.02
N TYR A 850 48.78 -1.36 -8.64
CA TYR A 850 48.12 -1.68 -9.91
C TYR A 850 48.79 -1.04 -11.12
N SER A 851 49.75 -0.13 -10.92
CA SER A 851 50.40 0.61 -11.99
C SER A 851 51.00 -0.33 -13.04
N GLN A 852 50.66 -0.09 -14.30
CA GLN A 852 51.17 -0.76 -15.50
C GLN A 852 51.53 0.31 -16.55
N PRO A 853 52.28 -0.04 -17.62
CA PRO A 853 52.70 0.92 -18.65
C PRO A 853 51.55 1.68 -19.33
N THR A 854 50.36 1.06 -19.44
CA THR A 854 49.16 1.70 -20.01
C THR A 854 48.01 1.67 -19.01
N LEU A 855 47.11 2.66 -19.08
CA LEU A 855 45.91 2.77 -18.26
C LEU A 855 44.99 1.56 -18.47
N LYS A 856 44.91 1.02 -19.69
CA LYS A 856 44.17 -0.20 -19.99
C LYS A 856 44.72 -1.40 -19.23
N ALA A 857 46.04 -1.59 -19.22
CA ALA A 857 46.67 -2.67 -18.47
C ALA A 857 46.50 -2.49 -16.95
N THR A 858 46.59 -1.25 -16.46
CA THR A 858 46.33 -0.89 -15.05
C THR A 858 44.88 -1.25 -14.66
N TYR A 859 43.90 -0.88 -15.49
CA TYR A 859 42.50 -1.23 -15.29
C TYR A 859 42.29 -2.75 -15.30
N GLN A 860 42.90 -3.50 -16.23
CA GLN A 860 42.78 -4.95 -16.28
C GLN A 860 43.35 -5.63 -15.02
N LYS A 861 44.47 -5.14 -14.50
CA LYS A 861 45.06 -5.65 -13.25
C LYS A 861 44.18 -5.35 -12.04
N LEU A 862 43.65 -4.12 -11.95
CA LEU A 862 42.72 -3.71 -10.91
C LEU A 862 41.40 -4.50 -10.96
N HIS A 863 40.86 -4.70 -12.17
CA HIS A 863 39.66 -5.50 -12.40
C HIS A 863 39.85 -6.96 -11.95
N THR A 864 41.01 -7.55 -12.27
CA THR A 864 41.36 -8.90 -11.80
C THR A 864 41.36 -8.95 -10.26
N HIS A 865 41.96 -7.95 -9.61
CA HIS A 865 41.95 -7.84 -8.15
C HIS A 865 40.52 -7.68 -7.58
N TRP A 866 39.66 -6.86 -8.19
CA TRP A 866 38.26 -6.71 -7.77
C TRP A 866 37.49 -8.02 -7.89
N ARG A 867 37.75 -8.81 -8.94
CA ARG A 867 37.15 -10.14 -9.12
C ARG A 867 37.62 -11.10 -8.04
N GLU A 868 38.92 -11.15 -7.75
CA GLU A 868 39.48 -11.96 -6.66
C GLU A 868 38.90 -11.57 -5.30
N MET A 869 38.79 -10.26 -5.03
CA MET A 869 38.19 -9.73 -3.82
C MET A 869 36.71 -10.12 -3.68
N THR A 870 35.96 -10.06 -4.78
CA THR A 870 34.55 -10.46 -4.83
C THR A 870 34.38 -11.95 -4.54
N LEU A 871 35.20 -12.80 -5.16
CA LEU A 871 35.16 -14.25 -4.95
C LEU A 871 35.62 -14.64 -3.54
N GLU A 872 36.62 -13.95 -2.97
CA GLU A 872 37.04 -14.18 -1.59
C GLU A 872 35.96 -13.78 -0.60
N MET A 873 35.29 -12.63 -0.82
CA MET A 873 34.14 -12.24 -0.01
C MET A 873 33.01 -13.27 -0.12
N GLN A 874 32.70 -13.74 -1.33
CA GLN A 874 31.72 -14.80 -1.54
C GLN A 874 32.06 -16.05 -0.73
N ARG A 875 33.29 -16.55 -0.85
CA ARG A 875 33.77 -17.72 -0.11
C ARG A 875 33.60 -17.56 1.40
N LEU A 876 33.98 -16.39 1.94
CA LEU A 876 33.87 -16.09 3.38
C LEU A 876 32.41 -15.96 3.84
N GLU A 877 31.52 -15.39 3.03
CA GLU A 877 30.09 -15.32 3.34
C GLU A 877 29.42 -16.71 3.30
N GLU A 878 29.81 -17.57 2.35
CA GLU A 878 29.36 -18.96 2.27
C GLU A 878 29.87 -19.77 3.46
N GLU A 879 31.13 -19.59 3.86
CA GLU A 879 31.70 -20.20 5.06
C GLU A 879 30.96 -19.72 6.33
N ASN A 880 30.65 -18.43 6.43
CA ASN A 880 29.81 -17.89 7.51
C ASN A 880 28.42 -18.55 7.54
N ASN A 881 27.80 -18.78 6.38
CA ASN A 881 26.55 -19.51 6.32
C ASN A 881 26.70 -20.96 6.77
N CYS A 882 27.76 -21.68 6.35
CA CYS A 882 28.04 -23.04 6.81
C CYS A 882 28.14 -23.12 8.34
N ILE A 883 28.89 -22.20 8.96
CA ILE A 883 29.07 -22.15 10.42
C ILE A 883 27.73 -22.16 11.16
N PHE A 884 26.82 -21.26 10.77
CA PHE A 884 25.53 -21.19 11.45
C PHE A 884 24.59 -22.31 11.02
N ILE A 885 24.57 -22.72 9.75
CA ILE A 885 23.72 -23.84 9.28
C ILE A 885 24.05 -25.11 10.07
N GLU A 886 25.32 -25.39 10.31
CA GLU A 886 25.78 -26.50 11.13
C GLU A 886 25.42 -26.32 12.61
N ALA A 887 25.64 -25.13 13.18
CA ALA A 887 25.36 -24.86 14.59
C ALA A 887 23.87 -25.00 14.97
N TYR A 888 22.96 -24.86 14.00
CA TYR A 888 21.52 -25.00 14.19
C TYR A 888 20.97 -26.34 13.67
N GLY A 889 21.77 -27.14 12.95
CA GLY A 889 21.35 -28.40 12.34
C GLY A 889 20.30 -28.20 11.23
N LEU A 890 20.50 -27.21 10.36
CA LEU A 890 19.55 -26.79 9.31
C LEU A 890 20.03 -27.09 7.88
N GLN A 891 20.88 -28.11 7.70
CA GLN A 891 21.49 -28.48 6.42
C GLN A 891 20.45 -28.94 5.36
N ASP A 892 19.31 -29.47 5.80
CA ASP A 892 18.24 -29.91 4.92
C ASP A 892 17.34 -28.74 4.48
N GLU A 893 17.31 -27.66 5.26
CA GLU A 893 16.46 -26.49 5.04
C GLU A 893 17.15 -25.34 4.30
N LEU A 894 18.44 -25.14 4.57
CA LEU A 894 19.20 -23.99 4.09
C LEU A 894 20.48 -24.44 3.41
N ARG A 895 20.87 -23.69 2.38
CA ARG A 895 22.12 -23.90 1.68
C ARG A 895 23.06 -22.69 1.84
N PRO A 896 24.38 -22.91 1.90
CA PRO A 896 25.32 -21.85 2.23
C PRO A 896 25.58 -20.87 1.09
N GLU A 897 25.28 -21.23 -0.16
CA GLU A 897 25.71 -20.50 -1.35
C GLU A 897 25.16 -19.06 -1.41
N VAL A 898 26.02 -18.15 -1.88
CA VAL A 898 25.68 -16.73 -2.02
C VAL A 898 25.84 -16.32 -3.48
N PRO A 899 24.74 -15.90 -4.15
CA PRO A 899 24.81 -15.35 -5.50
C PRO A 899 25.72 -14.11 -5.58
N LEU A 900 26.44 -13.92 -6.68
CA LEU A 900 27.36 -12.78 -6.85
C LEU A 900 26.69 -11.43 -6.67
N ASN A 901 25.41 -11.27 -7.01
CA ASN A 901 24.69 -10.01 -6.82
C ASN A 901 24.29 -9.72 -5.37
N GLU A 902 24.48 -10.67 -4.46
CA GLU A 902 24.34 -10.46 -3.03
C GLU A 902 25.66 -10.07 -2.35
N ILE A 903 26.78 -10.13 -3.07
CA ILE A 903 28.11 -9.72 -2.60
C ILE A 903 28.24 -8.20 -2.74
N THR A 904 28.09 -7.49 -1.63
CA THR A 904 27.86 -6.04 -1.60
C THR A 904 29.14 -5.20 -1.68
N LEU A 905 29.93 -5.40 -2.73
CA LEU A 905 31.08 -4.56 -3.08
C LEU A 905 30.71 -3.69 -4.26
N THR A 906 31.00 -2.40 -4.21
CA THR A 906 30.72 -1.47 -5.30
C THR A 906 31.55 -1.82 -6.55
N CYS A 907 32.73 -2.42 -6.39
CA CYS A 907 33.53 -2.93 -7.50
C CYS A 907 32.94 -4.19 -8.18
N ASN A 908 31.96 -4.86 -7.55
CA ASN A 908 31.30 -6.03 -8.10
C ASN A 908 30.14 -5.59 -9.03
N PRO A 909 30.25 -5.82 -10.35
CA PRO A 909 29.27 -5.30 -11.29
C PRO A 909 27.87 -5.95 -11.13
N HIS A 910 27.79 -7.22 -10.73
CA HIS A 910 26.51 -7.91 -10.51
C HIS A 910 25.68 -7.25 -9.39
N TYR A 911 26.35 -6.76 -8.35
CA TYR A 911 25.70 -6.03 -7.27
C TYR A 911 25.40 -4.57 -7.65
N ARG A 912 26.36 -3.87 -8.26
CA ARG A 912 26.23 -2.43 -8.59
C ARG A 912 25.19 -2.15 -9.67
N TYR A 913 25.02 -3.03 -10.65
CA TYR A 913 24.15 -2.82 -11.81
C TYR A 913 22.96 -3.77 -11.92
N GLY A 914 22.89 -4.82 -11.11
CA GLY A 914 21.80 -5.81 -11.10
C GLY A 914 22.04 -7.03 -12.01
N ASN A 915 21.07 -7.96 -12.01
CA ASN A 915 21.17 -9.29 -12.65
C ASN A 915 20.49 -9.42 -14.01
N ASP A 916 19.91 -8.34 -14.53
CA ASP A 916 19.12 -8.33 -15.76
C ASP A 916 19.97 -8.06 -17.02
N LYS A 917 21.30 -8.00 -16.89
CA LYS A 917 22.25 -7.56 -17.92
C LYS A 917 23.22 -8.68 -18.30
N SER A 918 23.73 -8.65 -19.54
CA SER A 918 24.78 -9.59 -19.97
C SER A 918 26.11 -9.29 -19.27
N GLU A 919 27.02 -10.27 -19.25
CA GLU A 919 28.37 -10.07 -18.72
C GLU A 919 29.10 -8.94 -19.46
N GLU A 920 28.94 -8.83 -20.79
CA GLU A 920 29.57 -7.74 -21.55
C GLU A 920 28.99 -6.37 -21.19
N GLU A 921 27.68 -6.28 -20.94
CA GLU A 921 27.04 -5.03 -20.51
C GLU A 921 27.50 -4.61 -19.10
N LEU A 922 27.62 -5.56 -18.18
CA LEU A 922 28.11 -5.35 -16.82
C LEU A 922 29.55 -4.81 -16.82
N GLU A 923 30.42 -5.43 -17.62
CA GLU A 923 31.81 -5.02 -17.77
C GLU A 923 31.94 -3.64 -18.42
N ALA A 924 31.13 -3.35 -19.45
CA ALA A 924 31.10 -2.04 -20.08
C ALA A 924 30.66 -0.93 -19.10
N LEU A 925 29.65 -1.19 -18.28
CA LEU A 925 29.17 -0.25 -17.27
C LEU A 925 30.22 0.00 -16.18
N LEU A 926 30.88 -1.05 -15.69
CA LEU A 926 31.94 -0.94 -14.70
C LEU A 926 33.12 -0.12 -15.24
N LEU A 927 33.56 -0.40 -16.47
CA LEU A 927 34.60 0.37 -17.13
C LEU A 927 34.20 1.85 -17.25
N ALA A 928 32.99 2.13 -17.73
CA ALA A 928 32.50 3.49 -17.90
C ALA A 928 32.48 4.27 -16.58
N ASP A 929 31.91 3.70 -15.52
CA ASP A 929 31.88 4.33 -14.21
C ASP A 929 33.27 4.52 -13.61
N THR A 930 34.19 3.55 -13.82
CA THR A 930 35.58 3.69 -13.38
C THR A 930 36.26 4.86 -14.09
N MET A 931 36.01 5.05 -15.39
CA MET A 931 36.54 6.21 -16.13
C MET A 931 35.89 7.52 -15.66
N ARG A 932 34.59 7.55 -15.38
CA ARG A 932 33.90 8.72 -14.80
C ARG A 932 34.46 9.07 -13.42
N GLU A 933 34.79 8.07 -12.61
CA GLU A 933 35.42 8.23 -11.29
C GLU A 933 36.84 8.78 -11.41
N LEU A 934 37.64 8.32 -12.37
CA LEU A 934 38.96 8.90 -12.67
C LEU A 934 38.85 10.37 -13.10
N VAL A 935 37.88 10.69 -13.97
CA VAL A 935 37.64 12.08 -14.41
C VAL A 935 37.19 12.95 -13.24
N SER A 936 36.29 12.47 -12.39
CA SER A 936 35.87 13.15 -11.16
C SER A 936 37.05 13.45 -10.23
N TYR A 937 37.91 12.45 -9.98
CA TYR A 937 39.11 12.62 -9.17
C TYR A 937 40.09 13.64 -9.78
N ALA A 938 40.25 13.60 -11.11
CA ALA A 938 41.08 14.58 -11.83
C ALA A 938 40.55 16.00 -11.65
N VAL A 939 39.24 16.22 -11.76
CA VAL A 939 38.61 17.53 -11.47
C VAL A 939 38.81 17.92 -10.00
N GLY A 940 38.77 16.97 -9.07
CA GLY A 940 39.16 17.18 -7.68
C GLY A 940 40.60 17.66 -7.52
N CYS A 941 41.54 17.07 -8.27
CA CYS A 941 42.93 17.56 -8.31
C CYS A 941 43.03 18.95 -8.94
N MET A 942 42.24 19.24 -9.98
CA MET A 942 42.22 20.58 -10.59
C MET A 942 41.77 21.64 -9.61
N PHE A 943 40.77 21.38 -8.75
CA PHE A 943 40.35 22.33 -7.73
C PHE A 943 41.21 22.31 -6.46
N GLY A 944 42.19 21.41 -6.35
CA GLY A 944 43.01 21.23 -5.15
C GLY A 944 42.33 20.45 -4.03
N ARG A 945 41.15 19.86 -4.28
CA ARG A 945 40.49 18.97 -3.31
C ARG A 945 41.35 17.75 -2.96
N TYR A 946 42.06 17.23 -3.96
CA TYR A 946 43.04 16.14 -3.84
C TYR A 946 44.37 16.57 -4.49
N ALA A 947 45.43 15.80 -4.25
CA ALA A 947 46.70 15.94 -4.95
C ALA A 947 47.21 14.58 -5.42
N LEU A 948 48.04 14.56 -6.47
CA LEU A 948 48.74 13.33 -6.89
C LEU A 948 49.87 12.98 -5.92
N ASP A 949 50.45 13.99 -5.28
CA ASP A 949 51.66 13.89 -4.46
C ASP A 949 51.35 13.49 -3.01
N THR A 950 50.16 13.81 -2.51
CA THR A 950 49.75 13.59 -1.11
C THR A 950 48.42 12.84 -1.07
N PRO A 951 48.30 11.73 -0.31
CA PRO A 951 47.03 11.02 -0.16
C PRO A 951 46.03 11.82 0.69
N ALA A 952 44.75 11.51 0.53
CA ALA A 952 43.63 12.09 1.27
C ALA A 952 43.25 13.53 0.88
N LEU A 953 42.21 14.02 1.54
CA LEU A 953 41.54 15.28 1.25
C LEU A 953 42.43 16.47 1.65
N ILE A 954 42.64 17.40 0.71
CA ILE A 954 43.50 18.58 0.90
C ILE A 954 42.65 19.82 1.19
N LEU A 955 41.79 20.23 0.24
CA LEU A 955 40.90 21.37 0.41
C LEU A 955 39.44 20.92 0.55
N ALA A 956 38.82 21.21 1.68
CA ALA A 956 37.44 20.86 2.01
C ALA A 956 36.86 21.70 3.17
N ASN A 957 37.38 22.91 3.39
CA ASN A 957 36.86 23.85 4.37
C ASN A 957 36.54 25.19 3.70
N GLN A 958 35.63 25.95 4.32
CA GLN A 958 35.07 27.18 3.80
C GLN A 958 36.13 28.25 3.54
N GLY A 959 36.14 28.77 2.31
CA GLY A 959 36.98 29.89 1.89
C GLY A 959 38.46 29.54 1.67
N GLU A 960 38.85 28.26 1.68
CA GLU A 960 40.25 27.87 1.48
C GLU A 960 40.77 28.33 0.11
N THR A 961 42.04 28.75 0.06
CA THR A 961 42.66 29.32 -1.14
C THR A 961 43.78 28.44 -1.70
N ILE A 962 44.35 28.86 -2.83
CA ILE A 962 45.55 28.21 -3.39
C ILE A 962 46.75 28.28 -2.43
N GLU A 963 46.80 29.29 -1.55
CA GLU A 963 47.86 29.41 -0.55
C GLU A 963 47.73 28.32 0.52
N ASP A 964 46.50 27.98 0.91
CA ASP A 964 46.24 26.86 1.83
C ASP A 964 46.57 25.51 1.20
N TYR A 965 46.34 25.36 -0.11
CA TYR A 965 46.79 24.19 -0.86
C TYR A 965 48.30 24.06 -0.85
N LEU A 966 49.03 25.13 -1.20
CA LEU A 966 50.49 25.13 -1.29
C LEU A 966 51.16 24.97 0.08
N LYS A 967 50.51 25.34 1.18
CA LYS A 967 51.00 25.00 2.54
C LYS A 967 51.05 23.49 2.77
N ARG A 968 50.10 22.73 2.20
CA ARG A 968 50.04 21.26 2.35
C ARG A 968 50.81 20.53 1.26
N VAL A 969 50.86 21.09 0.05
CA VAL A 969 51.56 20.54 -1.12
C VAL A 969 52.45 21.64 -1.73
N PRO A 970 53.66 21.88 -1.18
CA PRO A 970 54.51 23.01 -1.59
C PRO A 970 55.00 22.96 -3.05
N GLU A 971 55.26 21.75 -3.56
CA GLU A 971 55.75 21.52 -4.93
C GLU A 971 54.85 20.52 -5.65
N PRO A 972 53.63 20.91 -6.06
CA PRO A 972 52.66 19.99 -6.65
C PRO A 972 53.09 19.58 -8.06
N SER A 973 53.11 18.28 -8.34
CA SER A 973 53.35 17.76 -9.71
C SER A 973 52.26 18.18 -10.68
N PHE A 974 51.02 18.29 -10.17
CA PHE A 974 49.88 18.87 -10.87
C PHE A 974 49.29 20.01 -10.02
N PRO A 975 49.55 21.29 -10.36
CA PRO A 975 49.07 22.41 -9.57
C PRO A 975 47.54 22.53 -9.68
N ALA A 976 46.92 22.87 -8.54
CA ALA A 976 45.52 23.25 -8.48
C ALA A 976 45.29 24.58 -9.24
N ASP A 977 44.04 24.84 -9.57
CA ASP A 977 43.58 26.05 -10.19
C ASP A 977 43.72 27.25 -9.25
N GLU A 978 44.19 28.39 -9.76
CA GLU A 978 44.58 29.53 -8.92
C GLU A 978 43.36 30.25 -8.34
N ASP A 979 42.33 30.51 -9.16
CA ASP A 979 41.22 31.39 -8.83
C ASP A 979 39.89 30.70 -8.53
N ASN A 980 39.86 29.36 -8.60
CA ASN A 980 38.69 28.51 -8.34
C ASN A 980 37.64 28.50 -9.48
N VAL A 981 38.00 28.92 -10.69
CA VAL A 981 37.10 28.94 -11.84
C VAL A 981 37.69 28.13 -12.98
N ILE A 982 37.01 27.05 -13.39
CA ILE A 982 37.47 26.23 -14.52
C ILE A 982 36.44 26.28 -15.65
N PRO A 983 36.78 26.84 -16.84
CA PRO A 983 35.84 26.97 -17.94
C PRO A 983 35.59 25.64 -18.65
N ILE A 984 34.33 25.41 -19.04
CA ILE A 984 33.86 24.26 -19.84
C ILE A 984 33.17 24.79 -21.11
N LEU A 985 33.96 24.98 -22.16
CA LEU A 985 33.52 25.60 -23.41
C LEU A 985 33.63 24.64 -24.61
N ASP A 986 33.07 25.03 -25.76
CA ASP A 986 33.08 24.21 -26.98
C ASP A 986 34.44 24.18 -27.71
N SER A 987 35.40 24.98 -27.27
CA SER A 987 36.75 25.08 -27.83
C SER A 987 37.74 25.64 -26.81
N ASN A 988 39.04 25.57 -27.11
CA ASN A 988 40.13 26.03 -26.24
C ASN A 988 40.23 27.57 -26.24
N TRP A 989 39.34 28.24 -25.49
CA TRP A 989 39.34 29.70 -25.37
C TRP A 989 40.25 30.22 -24.25
N PHE A 990 40.53 29.39 -23.24
CA PHE A 990 41.34 29.72 -22.07
C PHE A 990 42.44 28.67 -21.84
N SER A 991 43.53 29.08 -21.18
CA SER A 991 44.69 28.22 -20.91
C SER A 991 44.43 27.17 -19.83
N ASP A 992 43.48 27.45 -18.95
CA ASP A 992 42.99 26.62 -17.84
C ASP A 992 41.71 25.83 -18.21
N ASP A 993 41.37 25.74 -19.51
CA ASP A 993 40.23 24.94 -19.98
C ASP A 993 40.28 23.50 -19.43
N ILE A 994 39.12 23.01 -18.98
CA ILE A 994 38.99 21.72 -18.29
C ILE A 994 39.59 20.55 -19.07
N THR A 995 39.50 20.57 -20.39
CA THR A 995 40.01 19.49 -21.24
C THR A 995 41.52 19.52 -21.29
N GLU A 996 42.14 20.70 -21.43
CA GLU A 996 43.60 20.82 -21.43
C GLU A 996 44.17 20.51 -20.05
N ARG A 997 43.50 20.94 -18.97
CA ARG A 997 43.86 20.53 -17.61
C ARG A 997 43.76 19.02 -17.41
N PHE A 998 42.72 18.36 -17.93
CA PHE A 998 42.60 16.90 -17.87
C PHE A 998 43.71 16.20 -18.66
N ARG A 999 44.04 16.68 -19.86
CA ARG A 999 45.15 16.14 -20.65
C ARG A 999 46.49 16.30 -19.93
N LYS A 1000 46.74 17.44 -19.28
CA LYS A 1000 47.92 17.66 -18.44
C LYS A 1000 47.92 16.70 -17.23
N PHE A 1001 46.80 16.54 -16.55
CA PHE A 1001 46.65 15.58 -15.47
C PHE A 1001 47.02 14.16 -15.92
N LEU A 1002 46.53 13.72 -17.08
CA LEU A 1002 46.79 12.39 -17.61
C LEU A 1002 48.28 12.15 -17.88
N ARG A 1003 48.98 13.15 -18.44
CA ARG A 1003 50.44 13.10 -18.67
C ARG A 1003 51.23 13.01 -17.38
N VAL A 1004 50.86 13.78 -16.36
CA VAL A 1004 51.54 13.76 -15.06
C VAL A 1004 51.27 12.44 -14.33
N ALA A 1005 50.03 11.96 -14.35
CA ALA A 1005 49.60 10.78 -13.61
C ALA A 1005 50.06 9.45 -14.22
N PHE A 1006 50.13 9.35 -15.55
CA PHE A 1006 50.43 8.09 -16.26
C PHE A 1006 51.63 8.16 -17.23
N GLY A 1007 52.32 9.31 -17.30
CA GLY A 1007 53.47 9.53 -18.17
C GLY A 1007 53.12 9.99 -19.60
N GLU A 1008 54.07 10.63 -20.27
CA GLU A 1008 53.90 11.15 -21.64
C GLU A 1008 53.91 10.03 -22.71
N GLU A 1009 54.70 8.96 -22.50
CA GLU A 1009 54.97 7.95 -23.53
C GLU A 1009 53.72 7.27 -24.07
N GLN A 1010 52.73 7.00 -23.21
CA GLN A 1010 51.49 6.29 -23.55
C GLN A 1010 50.24 7.18 -23.51
N TYR A 1011 50.42 8.50 -23.53
CA TYR A 1011 49.33 9.47 -23.39
C TYR A 1011 48.18 9.27 -24.40
N GLU A 1012 48.50 9.13 -25.69
CA GLU A 1012 47.49 8.98 -26.75
C GLU A 1012 46.67 7.69 -26.61
N GLU A 1013 47.31 6.59 -26.19
CA GLU A 1013 46.62 5.32 -25.92
C GLU A 1013 45.72 5.43 -24.70
N ASN A 1014 46.21 6.04 -23.62
CA ASN A 1014 45.47 6.22 -22.37
C ASN A 1014 44.25 7.13 -22.57
N LEU A 1015 44.40 8.24 -23.31
CA LEU A 1015 43.29 9.14 -23.61
C LEU A 1015 42.22 8.44 -24.44
N ARG A 1016 42.62 7.71 -25.49
CA ARG A 1016 41.70 6.98 -26.34
C ARG A 1016 40.95 5.88 -25.57
N PHE A 1017 41.61 5.24 -24.60
CA PHE A 1017 40.96 4.25 -23.74
C PHE A 1017 39.88 4.88 -22.84
N ILE A 1018 40.16 6.05 -22.24
CA ILE A 1018 39.17 6.80 -21.44
C ILE A 1018 37.96 7.20 -22.30
N GLU A 1019 38.20 7.78 -23.48
CA GLU A 1019 37.14 8.20 -24.40
C GLU A 1019 36.26 7.03 -24.85
N GLN A 1020 36.87 5.86 -25.11
CA GLN A 1020 36.13 4.63 -25.40
C GLN A 1020 35.29 4.15 -24.21
N GLY A 1021 35.84 4.20 -22.99
CA GLY A 1021 35.15 3.78 -21.78
C GLY A 1021 33.97 4.68 -21.41
N LEU A 1022 34.08 6.00 -21.59
CA LEU A 1022 32.99 6.95 -21.30
C LEU A 1022 31.80 6.79 -22.28
N ASN A 1023 32.06 6.28 -23.48
CA ASN A 1023 31.12 6.22 -24.60
C ASN A 1023 30.21 4.97 -24.64
N VAL A 1024 29.62 4.60 -23.50
CA VAL A 1024 28.63 3.51 -23.47
C VAL A 1024 27.26 4.07 -23.91
N LYS A 1025 26.99 4.06 -25.23
CA LYS A 1025 25.68 4.21 -25.96
C LYS A 1025 25.86 4.54 -27.46
N ASP A 1026 26.63 3.75 -28.21
CA ASP A 1026 26.70 3.74 -29.70
C ASP A 1026 27.02 5.03 -30.48
N LYS A 1027 27.42 6.14 -29.83
CA LYS A 1027 27.90 7.33 -30.56
C LYS A 1027 29.33 7.10 -31.06
N ARG A 1028 29.58 7.05 -32.37
CA ARG A 1028 30.95 7.01 -32.90
C ARG A 1028 31.67 8.35 -32.63
N ASN A 1029 32.90 8.30 -32.09
CA ASN A 1029 33.80 9.44 -31.82
C ASN A 1029 33.36 10.40 -30.69
N TYR A 1030 33.17 9.88 -29.48
CA TYR A 1030 32.89 10.67 -28.28
C TYR A 1030 34.20 11.13 -27.64
N SER A 1031 34.46 12.44 -27.59
CA SER A 1031 35.70 12.98 -26.99
C SER A 1031 35.54 13.28 -25.50
N ILE A 1032 36.66 13.46 -24.79
CA ILE A 1032 36.62 13.91 -23.39
C ILE A 1032 35.95 15.30 -23.24
N ARG A 1033 36.05 16.16 -24.26
CA ARG A 1033 35.36 17.46 -24.28
C ARG A 1033 33.84 17.28 -24.36
N ASP A 1034 33.36 16.33 -25.16
CA ASP A 1034 31.94 16.01 -25.24
C ASP A 1034 31.40 15.52 -23.90
N TYR A 1035 32.19 14.72 -23.16
CA TYR A 1035 31.83 14.28 -21.81
C TYR A 1035 31.65 15.45 -20.85
N PHE A 1036 32.63 16.36 -20.78
CA PHE A 1036 32.57 17.52 -19.88
C PHE A 1036 31.39 18.45 -20.19
N LEU A 1037 31.08 18.68 -21.47
CA LEU A 1037 29.98 19.55 -21.89
C LEU A 1037 28.59 18.97 -21.64
N ASN A 1038 28.43 17.65 -21.78
CA ASN A 1038 27.11 17.03 -21.83
C ASN A 1038 26.76 16.19 -20.60
N GLU A 1039 27.71 15.44 -20.03
CA GLU A 1039 27.42 14.36 -19.09
C GLU A 1039 28.07 14.54 -17.71
N PHE A 1040 29.29 15.10 -17.65
CA PHE A 1040 30.05 15.23 -16.40
C PHE A 1040 29.24 15.85 -15.26
N TYR A 1041 28.56 16.97 -15.50
CA TYR A 1041 27.80 17.64 -14.43
C TYR A 1041 26.61 16.80 -13.96
N SER A 1042 25.95 16.08 -14.87
CA SER A 1042 24.84 15.19 -14.52
C SER A 1042 25.33 14.02 -13.66
N ASP A 1043 26.48 13.45 -14.01
CA ASP A 1043 27.13 12.39 -13.24
C ASP A 1043 27.56 12.88 -11.85
N HIS A 1044 28.12 14.10 -11.78
CA HIS A 1044 28.51 14.73 -10.52
C HIS A 1044 27.32 14.96 -9.59
N VAL A 1045 26.22 15.52 -10.12
CA VAL A 1045 24.96 15.73 -9.38
C VAL A 1045 24.41 14.39 -8.87
N LYS A 1046 24.51 13.31 -9.66
CA LYS A 1046 24.09 11.96 -9.26
C LYS A 1046 24.98 11.41 -8.13
N ARG A 1047 26.32 11.48 -8.28
CA ARG A 1047 27.30 10.99 -7.31
C ARG A 1047 27.09 11.59 -5.92
N TYR A 1048 26.84 12.90 -5.87
CA TYR A 1048 26.64 13.64 -4.62
C TYR A 1048 25.16 13.74 -4.21
N LYS A 1049 24.29 12.82 -4.63
CA LYS A 1049 22.87 12.71 -4.22
C LYS A 1049 22.09 14.04 -4.33
N LYS A 1050 22.30 14.76 -5.44
CA LYS A 1050 21.78 16.11 -5.71
C LYS A 1050 22.26 17.18 -4.73
N ARG A 1051 23.43 17.02 -4.11
CA ARG A 1051 24.11 18.04 -3.28
C ARG A 1051 25.53 18.23 -3.82
N PRO A 1052 25.70 18.64 -5.09
CA PRO A 1052 27.02 18.67 -5.72
C PRO A 1052 27.94 19.67 -5.03
N ILE A 1053 29.22 19.30 -4.99
CA ILE A 1053 30.30 20.12 -4.41
C ILE A 1053 31.02 21.00 -5.44
N TYR A 1054 30.81 20.72 -6.73
CA TYR A 1054 31.23 21.58 -7.84
C TYR A 1054 29.97 22.22 -8.40
N TRP A 1055 29.92 23.55 -8.48
CA TRP A 1055 28.75 24.27 -8.97
C TRP A 1055 29.03 24.81 -10.36
N LEU A 1056 28.07 24.58 -11.27
CA LEU A 1056 28.20 24.96 -12.66
C LEU A 1056 27.46 26.28 -12.92
N PHE A 1057 28.22 27.37 -13.05
CA PHE A 1057 27.72 28.59 -13.67
C PHE A 1057 27.45 28.30 -15.14
N SER A 1058 26.23 28.54 -15.61
CA SER A 1058 25.79 28.16 -16.94
C SER A 1058 24.83 29.20 -17.48
N SER A 1059 25.14 29.76 -18.66
CA SER A 1059 24.20 30.64 -19.36
C SER A 1059 22.93 29.87 -19.77
N PRO A 1060 21.79 30.54 -20.05
CA PRO A 1060 20.50 29.87 -20.28
C PRO A 1060 20.53 28.76 -21.34
N ASN A 1061 21.29 28.92 -22.43
CA ASN A 1061 21.45 27.89 -23.47
C ASN A 1061 22.74 27.07 -23.30
N GLY A 1062 23.52 27.31 -22.24
CA GLY A 1062 24.79 26.62 -21.98
C GLY A 1062 25.95 27.04 -22.89
N SER A 1063 25.86 28.21 -23.52
CA SER A 1063 26.91 28.76 -24.40
C SER A 1063 28.17 29.21 -23.63
N PHE A 1064 28.02 29.54 -22.35
CA PHE A 1064 29.10 29.73 -21.40
C PHE A 1064 28.87 28.81 -20.20
N ASN A 1065 29.89 28.04 -19.82
CA ASN A 1065 29.88 27.26 -18.59
C ASN A 1065 31.22 27.37 -17.87
N ALA A 1066 31.16 27.49 -16.55
CA ALA A 1066 32.33 27.47 -15.68
C ALA A 1066 32.00 26.72 -14.38
N LEU A 1067 32.89 25.81 -13.97
CA LEU A 1067 32.79 25.15 -12.67
C LEU A 1067 33.51 25.97 -11.61
N ILE A 1068 32.93 25.97 -10.42
CA ILE A 1068 33.60 26.40 -9.18
C ILE A 1068 33.54 25.28 -8.15
N TYR A 1069 34.46 25.29 -7.17
CA TYR A 1069 34.39 24.41 -6.02
C TYR A 1069 33.86 25.14 -4.79
N MET A 1070 32.77 24.63 -4.19
CA MET A 1070 32.04 25.34 -3.12
C MET A 1070 32.89 25.62 -1.87
N HIS A 1071 33.83 24.74 -1.52
CA HIS A 1071 34.68 24.93 -0.35
C HIS A 1071 35.68 26.09 -0.55
N ARG A 1072 36.08 26.36 -1.80
CA ARG A 1072 36.94 27.50 -2.14
C ARG A 1072 36.16 28.77 -2.52
N TYR A 1073 34.83 28.75 -2.39
CA TYR A 1073 34.01 29.91 -2.69
C TYR A 1073 34.32 31.06 -1.72
N ARG A 1074 34.38 32.27 -2.27
CA ARG A 1074 34.55 33.53 -1.55
C ARG A 1074 33.58 34.59 -2.09
N PRO A 1075 33.29 35.67 -1.35
CA PRO A 1075 32.34 36.71 -1.79
C PRO A 1075 32.67 37.33 -3.16
N ASP A 1076 33.95 37.33 -3.55
CA ASP A 1076 34.43 37.83 -4.84
C ASP A 1076 34.34 36.81 -6.00
N THR A 1077 34.00 35.53 -5.75
CA THR A 1077 34.03 34.46 -6.78
C THR A 1077 33.14 34.78 -7.98
N VAL A 1078 31.94 35.33 -7.76
CA VAL A 1078 31.04 35.73 -8.87
C VAL A 1078 31.65 36.87 -9.68
N SER A 1079 32.41 37.78 -9.03
CA SER A 1079 33.12 38.86 -9.72
C SER A 1079 34.26 38.32 -10.60
N VAL A 1080 34.97 37.28 -10.15
CA VAL A 1080 36.00 36.58 -10.95
C VAL A 1080 35.35 35.92 -12.17
N VAL A 1081 34.29 35.14 -11.99
CA VAL A 1081 33.54 34.50 -13.10
C VAL A 1081 33.05 35.54 -14.12
N LEU A 1082 32.58 36.69 -13.65
CA LEU A 1082 32.10 37.77 -14.52
C LEU A 1082 33.23 38.46 -15.29
N ASN A 1083 34.27 38.93 -14.60
CA ASN A 1083 35.27 39.81 -15.19
C ASN A 1083 36.34 39.04 -15.98
N ASP A 1084 36.85 37.96 -15.38
CA ASP A 1084 38.03 37.28 -15.89
C ASP A 1084 37.65 36.15 -16.87
N TYR A 1085 36.39 35.67 -16.81
CA TYR A 1085 35.90 34.61 -17.70
C TYR A 1085 34.80 35.07 -18.66
N LEU A 1086 33.64 35.51 -18.18
CA LEU A 1086 32.51 35.84 -19.06
C LEU A 1086 32.85 37.01 -20.00
N ARG A 1087 33.31 38.14 -19.46
CA ARG A 1087 33.68 39.33 -20.25
C ARG A 1087 34.87 39.08 -21.16
N GLU A 1088 35.87 38.35 -20.68
CA GLU A 1088 37.01 37.94 -21.51
C GLU A 1088 36.55 37.04 -22.66
N TYR A 1089 35.67 36.08 -22.39
CA TYR A 1089 35.10 35.20 -23.42
C TYR A 1089 34.32 35.99 -24.47
N ARG A 1090 33.49 36.97 -24.05
CA ARG A 1090 32.80 37.89 -24.97
C ARG A 1090 33.81 38.65 -25.85
N THR A 1091 34.88 39.18 -25.26
CA THR A 1091 35.95 39.87 -26.00
C THR A 1091 36.61 38.96 -27.04
N LYS A 1092 36.94 37.72 -26.66
CA LYS A 1092 37.52 36.70 -27.56
C LYS A 1092 36.55 36.33 -28.69
N LEU A 1093 35.26 36.15 -28.40
CA LEU A 1093 34.22 35.88 -29.40
C LEU A 1093 34.04 37.05 -30.38
N ILE A 1094 34.09 38.30 -29.92
CA ILE A 1094 34.03 39.49 -30.79
C ILE A 1094 35.26 39.54 -31.71
N ALA A 1095 36.45 39.24 -31.19
CA ALA A 1095 37.67 39.18 -32.00
C ALA A 1095 37.59 38.05 -33.04
N HIS A 1096 37.12 36.86 -32.64
CA HIS A 1096 36.92 35.73 -33.55
C HIS A 1096 35.88 36.02 -34.64
N LYS A 1097 34.77 36.67 -34.27
CA LYS A 1097 33.75 37.15 -35.22
C LYS A 1097 34.36 38.11 -36.25
N LYS A 1098 35.14 39.11 -35.83
CA LYS A 1098 35.81 40.04 -36.75
C LYS A 1098 36.74 39.32 -37.73
N TYR A 1099 37.45 38.29 -37.26
CA TYR A 1099 38.27 37.43 -38.12
C TYR A 1099 37.41 36.68 -39.14
N LEU A 1100 36.32 36.03 -38.72
CA LEU A 1100 35.41 35.33 -39.63
C LEU A 1100 34.75 36.27 -40.65
N GLU A 1101 34.40 37.50 -40.25
CA GLU A 1101 33.89 38.53 -41.14
C GLU A 1101 34.91 38.88 -42.23
N ALA A 1102 36.19 39.05 -41.87
CA ALA A 1102 37.28 39.27 -42.82
C ALA A 1102 37.45 38.07 -43.79
N VAL A 1103 37.32 36.83 -43.31
CA VAL A 1103 37.35 35.61 -44.15
C VAL A 1103 36.16 35.57 -45.11
N SER A 1104 34.97 36.02 -44.67
CA SER A 1104 33.75 35.99 -45.49
C SER A 1104 33.80 36.94 -46.70
N ILE A 1105 34.49 38.07 -46.58
CA ILE A 1105 34.63 39.11 -47.63
C ILE A 1105 35.90 38.97 -48.48
N SER A 1106 36.84 38.10 -48.10
CA SER A 1106 38.11 37.91 -48.81
C SER A 1106 37.90 37.34 -50.23
N ALA A 1107 38.58 37.92 -51.22
CA ALA A 1107 38.50 37.49 -52.62
C ALA A 1107 39.18 36.13 -52.88
N SER A 1108 40.13 35.71 -52.02
CA SER A 1108 40.91 34.48 -52.15
C SER A 1108 40.29 33.25 -51.47
N THR A 1109 39.18 33.42 -50.74
CA THR A 1109 38.55 32.36 -49.94
C THR A 1109 37.48 31.61 -50.74
N SER A 1110 37.45 30.27 -50.61
CA SER A 1110 36.53 29.42 -51.37
C SER A 1110 35.06 29.65 -50.97
N LYS A 1111 34.12 29.35 -51.88
CA LYS A 1111 32.67 29.49 -51.63
C LYS A 1111 32.20 28.65 -50.42
N ASN A 1112 32.82 27.49 -50.19
CA ASN A 1112 32.53 26.63 -49.04
C ASN A 1112 33.01 27.23 -47.72
N GLU A 1113 34.21 27.80 -47.68
CA GLU A 1113 34.75 28.48 -46.49
C GLU A 1113 33.95 29.75 -46.15
N LYS A 1114 33.54 30.53 -47.14
CA LYS A 1114 32.64 31.67 -46.93
C LYS A 1114 31.31 31.25 -46.31
N THR A 1115 30.73 30.15 -46.79
CA THR A 1115 29.47 29.60 -46.25
C THR A 1115 29.64 29.12 -44.81
N LYS A 1116 30.78 28.48 -44.47
CA LYS A 1116 31.11 28.09 -43.09
C LYS A 1116 31.30 29.31 -42.20
N ALA A 1117 32.04 30.33 -42.65
CA ALA A 1117 32.25 31.56 -41.92
C ALA A 1117 30.92 32.28 -41.62
N PHE A 1118 29.99 32.38 -42.59
CA PHE A 1118 28.67 32.96 -42.33
C PHE A 1118 27.86 32.20 -41.28
N LYS A 1119 27.90 30.85 -41.28
CA LYS A 1119 27.23 30.04 -40.26
C LYS A 1119 27.82 30.25 -38.87
N GLU A 1120 29.15 30.28 -38.75
CA GLU A 1120 29.83 30.51 -37.48
C GLU A 1120 29.63 31.96 -36.98
N ILE A 1121 29.53 32.96 -37.86
CA ILE A 1121 29.17 34.34 -37.49
C ILE A 1121 27.74 34.39 -36.92
N ASP A 1122 26.77 33.74 -37.56
CA ASP A 1122 25.39 33.68 -37.06
C ASP A 1122 25.30 32.97 -35.69
N LYS A 1123 26.02 31.86 -35.53
CA LYS A 1123 26.17 31.16 -34.23
C LYS A 1123 26.79 32.08 -33.18
N THR A 1124 27.89 32.74 -33.50
CA THR A 1124 28.61 33.65 -32.59
C THR A 1124 27.75 34.85 -32.18
N ASN A 1125 26.95 35.41 -33.09
CA ASN A 1125 26.02 36.50 -32.77
C ASN A 1125 24.94 36.07 -31.77
N LYS A 1126 24.38 34.86 -31.93
CA LYS A 1126 23.39 34.30 -30.99
C LYS A 1126 24.00 34.10 -29.61
N ILE A 1127 25.21 33.56 -29.54
CA ILE A 1127 25.96 33.39 -28.28
C ILE A 1127 26.23 34.76 -27.65
N LEU A 1128 26.79 35.73 -28.39
CA LEU A 1128 27.11 37.05 -27.85
C LEU A 1128 25.89 37.76 -27.27
N LYS A 1129 24.73 37.65 -27.94
CA LYS A 1129 23.46 38.21 -27.44
C LYS A 1129 23.03 37.54 -26.14
N GLU A 1130 23.06 36.21 -26.08
CA GLU A 1130 22.75 35.46 -24.86
C GLU A 1130 23.69 35.84 -23.71
N LEU A 1131 25.00 35.95 -23.96
CA LEU A 1131 25.97 36.29 -22.93
C LEU A 1131 25.82 37.74 -22.44
N GLU A 1132 25.39 38.66 -23.30
CA GLU A 1132 25.07 40.04 -22.92
C GLU A 1132 23.84 40.11 -22.00
N GLU A 1133 22.79 39.35 -22.33
CA GLU A 1133 21.60 39.22 -21.48
C GLU A 1133 21.93 38.53 -20.14
N TYR A 1134 22.70 37.44 -20.17
CA TYR A 1134 23.16 36.74 -18.97
C TYR A 1134 24.06 37.61 -18.08
N GLU A 1135 24.96 38.40 -18.66
CA GLU A 1135 25.76 39.38 -17.93
C GLU A 1135 24.87 40.42 -17.26
N ARG A 1136 24.02 41.10 -18.03
CA ARG A 1136 23.22 42.25 -17.54
C ARG A 1136 22.19 41.84 -16.49
N ASP A 1137 21.46 40.76 -16.74
CA ASP A 1137 20.26 40.42 -15.97
C ASP A 1137 20.56 39.47 -14.80
N ILE A 1138 21.69 38.75 -14.83
CA ILE A 1138 22.00 37.70 -13.84
C ILE A 1138 23.36 37.94 -13.17
N LEU A 1139 24.48 37.86 -13.91
CA LEU A 1139 25.80 37.84 -13.27
C LEU A 1139 26.27 39.20 -12.73
N TYR A 1140 25.98 40.31 -13.42
CA TYR A 1140 26.38 41.64 -12.96
C TYR A 1140 25.68 42.05 -11.64
N PRO A 1141 24.35 41.89 -11.50
CA PRO A 1141 23.68 42.09 -10.20
C PRO A 1141 24.26 41.21 -9.09
N LEU A 1142 24.42 39.90 -9.35
CA LEU A 1142 24.94 38.95 -8.35
C LEU A 1142 26.40 39.25 -7.95
N ALA A 1143 27.25 39.67 -8.89
CA ALA A 1143 28.62 40.08 -8.60
C ALA A 1143 28.67 41.32 -7.71
N ALA A 1144 27.75 42.27 -7.90
CA ALA A 1144 27.63 43.46 -7.06
C ALA A 1144 27.10 43.15 -5.65
N GLU A 1145 26.28 42.11 -5.50
CA GLU A 1145 25.78 41.65 -4.19
C GLU A 1145 26.86 41.00 -3.32
N GLN A 1146 27.93 40.45 -3.93
CA GLN A 1146 28.99 39.69 -3.23
C GLN A 1146 28.43 38.65 -2.25
N LEU A 1147 27.50 37.83 -2.74
CA LEU A 1147 26.79 36.84 -1.92
C LEU A 1147 27.75 35.95 -1.13
N GLU A 1148 27.48 35.82 0.17
CA GLU A 1148 28.19 34.90 1.05
C GLU A 1148 27.44 33.56 1.18
N ILE A 1149 28.21 32.49 1.38
CA ILE A 1149 27.68 31.16 1.71
C ILE A 1149 28.24 30.69 3.05
N ASP A 1150 27.47 29.87 3.76
CA ASP A 1150 27.89 29.18 4.98
C ASP A 1150 27.77 27.68 4.75
N LEU A 1151 28.88 26.94 4.79
CA LEU A 1151 28.84 25.49 4.56
C LEU A 1151 27.93 24.74 5.53
N ASP A 1152 27.75 25.22 6.76
CA ASP A 1152 26.83 24.59 7.72
C ASP A 1152 25.36 24.61 7.25
N ASP A 1153 24.97 25.62 6.48
CA ASP A 1153 23.63 25.69 5.89
C ASP A 1153 23.40 24.57 4.86
N GLY A 1154 24.47 23.99 4.32
CA GLY A 1154 24.46 22.91 3.34
C GLY A 1154 24.01 23.35 1.94
N VAL A 1155 24.05 22.41 0.99
CA VAL A 1155 23.80 22.71 -0.43
C VAL A 1155 22.33 23.04 -0.69
N LYS A 1156 21.40 22.53 0.13
CA LYS A 1156 19.95 22.87 0.07
C LYS A 1156 19.69 24.36 0.16
N VAL A 1157 20.47 25.07 0.97
CA VAL A 1157 20.23 26.47 1.29
C VAL A 1157 21.15 27.36 0.47
N ASN A 1158 22.41 26.97 0.27
CA ASN A 1158 23.37 27.83 -0.44
C ASN A 1158 23.19 27.85 -1.95
N TYR A 1159 22.98 26.69 -2.59
CA TYR A 1159 22.89 26.62 -4.05
C TYR A 1159 21.74 27.48 -4.63
N PRO A 1160 20.54 27.53 -4.02
CA PRO A 1160 19.45 28.36 -4.54
C PRO A 1160 19.69 29.86 -4.47
N LYS A 1161 20.61 30.35 -3.62
CA LYS A 1161 20.95 31.78 -3.50
C LYS A 1161 21.42 32.38 -4.84
N PHE A 1162 21.99 31.56 -5.73
CA PHE A 1162 22.50 31.98 -7.02
C PHE A 1162 21.47 31.93 -8.16
N GLY A 1163 20.26 31.43 -7.90
CA GLY A 1163 19.15 31.44 -8.86
C GLY A 1163 19.53 30.93 -10.26
N ALA A 1164 19.26 31.75 -11.28
CA ALA A 1164 19.50 31.43 -12.69
C ALA A 1164 20.99 31.48 -13.09
N ALA A 1165 21.91 31.86 -12.21
CA ALA A 1165 23.34 31.84 -12.51
C ALA A 1165 23.88 30.40 -12.55
N LEU A 1166 23.36 29.52 -11.71
CA LEU A 1166 23.76 28.11 -11.66
C LEU A 1166 22.82 27.22 -12.48
N LYS A 1167 23.36 26.12 -13.00
CA LYS A 1167 22.57 25.11 -13.71
C LYS A 1167 21.45 24.56 -12.80
N LYS A 1168 20.20 24.55 -13.27
CA LYS A 1168 19.06 24.03 -12.49
C LYS A 1168 19.22 22.54 -12.17
N ILE A 1169 19.03 22.16 -10.91
CA ILE A 1169 19.04 20.76 -10.44
C ILE A 1169 17.62 20.34 -10.05
N LYS A 1170 17.07 19.35 -10.77
CA LYS A 1170 15.69 18.89 -10.54
C LYS A 1170 15.52 18.21 -9.17
N GLY A 1171 14.64 18.76 -8.33
CA GLY A 1171 14.34 18.26 -6.98
C GLY A 1171 15.40 18.62 -5.93
N LEU A 1172 16.17 19.69 -6.17
CA LEU A 1172 17.07 20.26 -5.17
C LEU A 1172 16.31 21.10 -4.13
N THR A 1173 15.37 21.90 -4.63
CA THR A 1173 14.38 22.74 -3.94
C THR A 1173 12.99 22.20 -4.25
N ASP A 1174 12.05 22.31 -3.30
CA ASP A 1174 10.65 21.91 -3.51
C ASP A 1174 9.97 22.91 -4.46
N GLU A 1175 10.11 22.69 -5.77
CA GLU A 1175 9.26 23.22 -6.84
C GLU A 1175 8.38 22.12 -7.43
#